data_AF-A0A176Y8F2-F1
#
_entry.id   AF-A0A176Y8F2-F1
#
_cell.length_a   1.000
_cell.length_b   1.000
_cell.length_c   1.000
_cell.angle_alpha   90.00
_cell.angle_beta   90.00
_cell.angle_gamma   90.00
#
_symmetry.space_group_name_H-M   'P 1'
#
loop_
_entity.id
_entity.type
_entity.pdbx_description
1 polymer ?
#
loop_
_entity_poly.entity_id
_entity_poly.type
_entity_poly.pdbx_seq_one_letter_code
_entity_poly.pdbx_strand_id
1 'polypeptide(L)'
;MKTQIIRELGQGDMLLPSLVAEGLAANDRIKVRMSALQAAHQHAEAPDRPASELVVESQAAGIAPAAIATLIAGAHLIGGERLAAPNLAKLMKEIQDDAATMVRAVSAGAPVDGEKANARLNAIRDAGLLETGNEIEISRIGRLTGVTESATDSLHRLVMDLHKRLNGLAASCSEENLSGAHVFGLHAEDRSAVEGFMKGLNETRALKFDHPGLDTMATRSGGRLLIQNDIGTTDAHVVVIAVKKDVITVTYSDVHLARTKFFISLFDRFEANWSGLDRHAAVGLGEDNSFYLITGQYQANHASDRNEFLAAVGAALVFLIDWNKARKLLRSWVTKDDATRILEWAARNRIGHRGFLELGGNELLGSAVRNAAPTRIGFGERLDQVLGRSAAIDFLKAALRASTGALLAGRSVRMVRDQIEADLVRHLERVDGALLAVVLRQIGLAHDIVAAISRHIAALQAGLPADRKELTRRCGHIEQKADRIALEARKEVSRLNARPTIGQFIDRAEEAIDEFEQAAFIASLMPDLTDKALLVALAELCTIGLTATEVAATGLAAATDVSEGRRADSEDALSAVTRLIDAEHAADGRERATTALVFSGGFDVATSLSVLELARAIERATDRFAGFGHLLRRHIMIDLAA
;
A
#
# COMPACT_ATOMS: atom_id res chain seq x y z
N MET A 1 23.38 8.52 53.36
CA MET A 1 23.42 9.59 54.39
C MET A 1 22.49 10.76 54.05
N LYS A 2 22.69 11.52 52.95
CA LYS A 2 21.82 12.65 52.57
C LYS A 2 20.35 12.26 52.31
N THR A 3 20.11 11.15 51.64
CA THR A 3 18.76 10.59 51.35
C THR A 3 18.03 10.05 52.60
N GLN A 4 18.78 9.71 53.65
CA GLN A 4 18.25 9.23 54.93
C GLN A 4 17.82 10.41 55.80
N ILE A 5 18.60 11.50 55.76
CA ILE A 5 18.31 12.78 56.43
C ILE A 5 17.05 13.45 55.83
N ILE A 6 16.85 13.38 54.50
CA ILE A 6 15.67 13.96 53.84
C ILE A 6 14.38 13.16 54.12
N ARG A 7 14.48 11.84 54.36
CA ARG A 7 13.35 10.99 54.78
C ARG A 7 12.85 11.32 56.18
N GLU A 8 13.74 11.65 57.12
CA GLU A 8 13.37 12.05 58.48
C GLU A 8 12.77 13.46 58.57
N LEU A 9 12.91 14.28 57.52
CA LEU A 9 12.36 15.64 57.42
C LEU A 9 10.96 15.71 56.81
N GLY A 10 10.30 14.58 56.52
CA GLY A 10 8.93 14.55 55.98
C GLY A 10 8.79 15.03 54.53
N GLN A 11 9.89 15.15 53.78
CA GLN A 11 9.92 15.63 52.39
C GLN A 11 10.09 14.50 51.36
N GLY A 12 9.44 13.35 51.58
CA GLY A 12 9.49 12.20 50.65
C GLY A 12 9.03 12.55 49.23
N ASP A 13 8.03 13.43 49.12
CA ASP A 13 7.46 13.90 47.84
C ASP A 13 8.45 14.73 47.01
N MET A 14 9.45 15.35 47.65
CA MET A 14 10.46 16.18 46.99
C MET A 14 11.54 15.34 46.28
N LEU A 15 11.67 14.05 46.63
CA LEU A 15 12.63 13.10 46.03
C LEU A 15 11.97 12.16 45.01
N LEU A 16 10.65 12.02 45.05
CA LEU A 16 9.92 11.08 44.20
C LEU A 16 10.20 11.29 42.70
N PRO A 17 10.19 12.52 42.17
CA PRO A 17 10.48 12.72 40.75
C PRO A 17 11.90 12.32 40.34
N SER A 18 12.91 12.60 41.17
CA SER A 18 14.29 12.15 40.93
C SER A 18 14.44 10.64 41.01
N LEU A 19 13.73 9.99 41.94
CA LEU A 19 13.71 8.52 42.05
C LEU A 19 13.04 7.88 40.84
N VAL A 20 11.94 8.47 40.35
CA VAL A 20 11.23 8.01 39.15
C VAL A 20 12.11 8.15 37.92
N ALA A 21 12.82 9.27 37.75
CA ALA A 21 13.78 9.45 36.66
C ALA A 21 14.95 8.44 36.73
N GLU A 22 15.46 8.16 37.94
CA GLU A 22 16.50 7.14 38.17
C GLU A 22 15.97 5.73 37.83
N GLY A 23 14.72 5.43 38.19
CA GLY A 23 14.03 4.18 37.86
C GLY A 23 13.80 3.99 36.36
N LEU A 24 13.41 5.04 35.63
CA LEU A 24 13.29 4.99 34.17
C LEU A 24 14.66 4.81 33.50
N ALA A 25 15.70 5.52 33.96
CA ALA A 25 17.05 5.30 33.46
C ALA A 25 17.58 3.88 33.76
N ALA A 26 17.17 3.29 34.89
CA ALA A 26 17.47 1.90 35.21
C ALA A 26 16.73 0.92 34.27
N ASN A 27 15.51 1.27 33.82
CA ASN A 27 14.79 0.50 32.81
C ASN A 27 15.52 0.46 31.46
N ASP A 28 16.06 1.59 31.01
CA ASP A 28 16.84 1.65 29.77
C ASP A 28 18.07 0.75 29.85
N ARG A 29 18.80 0.86 30.96
CA ARG A 29 20.02 0.09 31.19
C ARG A 29 19.77 -1.41 31.32
N ILE A 30 18.74 -1.83 32.05
CA ILE A 30 18.43 -3.26 32.23
C ILE A 30 18.01 -3.91 30.92
N LYS A 31 17.30 -3.19 30.03
CA LYS A 31 16.94 -3.66 28.69
C LYS A 31 18.20 -3.94 27.86
N VAL A 32 19.15 -3.01 27.80
CA VAL A 32 20.42 -3.22 27.08
C VAL A 32 21.19 -4.41 27.64
N ARG A 33 21.26 -4.59 28.97
CA ARG A 33 21.96 -5.74 29.57
C ARG A 33 21.27 -7.07 29.30
N MET A 34 19.94 -7.12 29.30
CA MET A 34 19.20 -8.31 28.89
C MET A 34 19.43 -8.63 27.41
N SER A 35 19.42 -7.63 26.52
CA SER A 35 19.78 -7.81 25.12
C SER A 35 21.22 -8.28 24.94
N ALA A 36 22.16 -7.80 25.75
CA ALA A 36 23.54 -8.26 25.74
C ALA A 36 23.69 -9.73 26.14
N LEU A 37 22.92 -10.21 27.15
CA LEU A 37 22.88 -11.64 27.51
C LEU A 37 22.39 -12.51 26.34
N GLN A 38 21.38 -12.03 25.61
CA GLN A 38 20.84 -12.74 24.45
C GLN A 38 21.81 -12.75 23.28
N ALA A 39 22.43 -11.60 22.98
CA ALA A 39 23.43 -11.49 21.93
C ALA A 39 24.67 -12.36 22.23
N ALA A 40 25.10 -12.40 23.50
CA ALA A 40 26.18 -13.27 23.96
C ALA A 40 25.84 -14.76 23.76
N HIS A 41 24.61 -15.17 24.08
CA HIS A 41 24.14 -16.53 23.81
C HIS A 41 24.13 -16.85 22.31
N GLN A 42 23.58 -15.96 21.48
CA GLN A 42 23.54 -16.13 20.02
C GLN A 42 24.94 -16.21 19.40
N HIS A 43 25.88 -15.38 19.86
CA HIS A 43 27.26 -15.43 19.39
C HIS A 43 27.94 -16.73 19.80
N ALA A 44 27.72 -17.21 21.03
CA ALA A 44 28.28 -18.48 21.48
C ALA A 44 27.73 -19.69 20.71
N GLU A 45 26.49 -19.64 20.20
CA GLU A 45 25.93 -20.68 19.32
C GLU A 45 26.45 -20.61 17.88
N ALA A 46 26.77 -19.41 17.38
CA ALA A 46 27.25 -19.20 16.02
C ALA A 46 28.44 -18.21 15.97
N PRO A 47 29.65 -18.64 16.39
CA PRO A 47 30.80 -17.74 16.54
C PRO A 47 31.27 -17.10 15.23
N ASP A 48 31.02 -17.76 14.10
CA ASP A 48 31.42 -17.30 12.77
C ASP A 48 30.55 -16.14 12.24
N ARG A 49 29.44 -15.81 12.93
CA ARG A 49 28.61 -14.64 12.59
C ARG A 49 29.13 -13.39 13.30
N PRO A 50 29.11 -12.22 12.63
CA PRO A 50 29.46 -10.97 13.28
C PRO A 50 28.57 -10.75 14.50
N ALA A 51 29.20 -10.50 15.66
CA ALA A 51 28.52 -10.26 16.91
C ALA A 51 27.80 -8.91 16.89
N SER A 52 26.60 -8.84 17.47
CA SER A 52 25.95 -7.54 17.74
C SER A 52 26.75 -6.81 18.81
N GLU A 53 27.21 -5.58 18.52
CA GLU A 53 28.05 -4.83 19.46
C GLU A 53 27.25 -3.92 20.40
N LEU A 54 25.94 -3.73 20.13
CA LEU A 54 25.02 -2.84 20.88
C LEU A 54 25.62 -1.46 21.21
N VAL A 55 26.48 -0.93 20.33
CA VAL A 55 27.28 0.27 20.62
C VAL A 55 26.38 1.47 20.85
N VAL A 56 25.38 1.61 20.00
CA VAL A 56 24.48 2.75 20.01
C VAL A 56 23.53 2.67 21.20
N GLU A 57 22.96 1.50 21.47
CA GLU A 57 22.07 1.21 22.59
C GLU A 57 22.80 1.46 23.93
N SER A 58 24.07 1.03 24.01
CA SER A 58 24.91 1.24 25.18
C SER A 58 25.15 2.73 25.44
N GLN A 59 25.51 3.49 24.41
CA GLN A 59 25.65 4.95 24.52
C GLN A 59 24.33 5.61 24.93
N ALA A 60 23.22 5.15 24.37
CA ALA A 60 21.87 5.62 24.67
C ALA A 60 21.35 5.15 26.04
N ALA A 61 22.01 4.22 26.73
CA ALA A 61 21.69 3.86 28.11
C ALA A 61 22.72 4.40 29.12
N GLY A 62 23.79 5.06 28.64
CA GLY A 62 24.92 5.49 29.49
C GLY A 62 25.81 4.32 29.95
N ILE A 63 25.79 3.21 29.22
CA ILE A 63 26.65 2.04 29.44
C ILE A 63 27.86 2.15 28.52
N ALA A 64 29.05 1.79 29.01
CA ALA A 64 30.27 1.80 28.21
C ALA A 64 30.17 0.75 27.07
N PRO A 65 30.15 1.15 25.78
CA PRO A 65 29.95 0.22 24.67
C PRO A 65 30.99 -0.90 24.61
N ALA A 66 32.25 -0.56 24.87
CA ALA A 66 33.35 -1.52 24.89
C ALA A 66 33.13 -2.65 25.91
N ALA A 67 32.45 -2.37 27.04
CA ALA A 67 32.17 -3.40 28.04
C ALA A 67 31.12 -4.41 27.56
N ILE A 68 30.09 -3.95 26.83
CA ILE A 68 29.06 -4.82 26.25
C ILE A 68 29.63 -5.62 25.07
N ALA A 69 30.35 -4.96 24.16
CA ALA A 69 30.99 -5.62 23.02
C ALA A 69 31.99 -6.71 23.48
N THR A 70 32.81 -6.42 24.49
CA THR A 70 33.75 -7.41 25.06
C THR A 70 33.03 -8.61 25.67
N LEU A 71 31.90 -8.37 26.34
CA LEU A 71 31.10 -9.45 26.93
C LEU A 71 30.51 -10.36 25.85
N ILE A 72 29.97 -9.79 24.76
CA ILE A 72 29.34 -10.55 23.67
C ILE A 72 30.40 -11.30 22.86
N ALA A 73 31.48 -10.63 22.43
CA ALA A 73 32.52 -11.23 21.60
C ALA A 73 33.35 -12.30 22.33
N GLY A 74 33.42 -12.25 23.67
CA GLY A 74 34.10 -13.26 24.47
C GLY A 74 33.21 -14.43 24.92
N ALA A 75 31.94 -14.44 24.53
CA ALA A 75 30.98 -15.44 24.96
C ALA A 75 31.19 -16.78 24.26
N HIS A 76 31.20 -17.87 25.02
CA HIS A 76 31.34 -19.23 24.50
C HIS A 76 30.57 -20.25 25.35
N LEU A 77 30.25 -21.39 24.75
CA LEU A 77 29.53 -22.47 25.42
C LEU A 77 30.49 -23.40 26.19
N ILE A 78 30.11 -23.74 27.42
CA ILE A 78 30.74 -24.77 28.24
C ILE A 78 29.75 -25.93 28.35
N GLY A 79 30.15 -27.11 27.84
CA GLY A 79 29.34 -28.32 27.92
C GLY A 79 27.99 -28.24 27.19
N GLY A 80 27.80 -27.28 26.28
CA GLY A 80 26.58 -27.11 25.48
C GLY A 80 25.38 -26.51 26.22
N GLU A 81 25.39 -26.45 27.55
CA GLU A 81 24.25 -26.01 28.37
C GLU A 81 24.51 -24.73 29.17
N ARG A 82 25.78 -24.30 29.25
CA ARG A 82 26.20 -23.10 29.99
C ARG A 82 26.94 -22.13 29.10
N LEU A 83 26.70 -20.84 29.32
CA LEU A 83 27.38 -19.73 28.69
C LEU A 83 28.43 -19.17 29.66
N ALA A 84 29.67 -19.05 29.22
CA ALA A 84 30.70 -18.28 29.89
C ALA A 84 31.03 -17.03 29.08
N ALA A 85 31.15 -15.89 29.76
CA ALA A 85 31.48 -14.62 29.10
C ALA A 85 32.30 -13.71 30.04
N PRO A 86 33.20 -12.86 29.49
CA PRO A 86 33.95 -11.89 30.28
C PRO A 86 33.01 -10.96 31.07
N ASN A 87 33.31 -10.73 32.34
CA ASN A 87 32.55 -9.84 33.23
C ASN A 87 31.06 -10.21 33.41
N LEU A 88 30.66 -11.45 33.12
CA LEU A 88 29.26 -11.89 33.27
C LEU A 88 28.74 -11.70 34.71
N ALA A 89 29.54 -12.01 35.74
CA ALA A 89 29.15 -11.80 37.13
C ALA A 89 28.84 -10.32 37.44
N LYS A 90 29.60 -9.40 36.81
CA LYS A 90 29.38 -7.96 36.93
C LYS A 90 28.07 -7.55 36.24
N LEU A 91 27.83 -8.03 35.02
CA LEU A 91 26.58 -7.77 34.28
C LEU A 91 25.35 -8.22 35.09
N MET A 92 25.41 -9.42 35.67
CA MET A 92 24.33 -9.98 36.49
C MET A 92 24.06 -9.14 37.74
N LYS A 93 25.12 -8.67 38.41
CA LYS A 93 24.99 -7.75 39.54
C LYS A 93 24.33 -6.44 39.12
N GLU A 94 24.75 -5.86 38.00
CA GLU A 94 24.19 -4.60 37.52
C GLU A 94 22.71 -4.72 37.09
N ILE A 95 22.30 -5.88 36.53
CA ILE A 95 20.89 -6.20 36.27
C ILE A 95 20.09 -6.20 37.58
N GLN A 96 20.63 -6.82 38.63
CA GLN A 96 20.00 -6.86 39.94
C GLN A 96 19.90 -5.46 40.59
N ASP A 97 20.94 -4.65 40.44
CA ASP A 97 21.00 -3.27 40.97
C ASP A 97 19.99 -2.36 40.26
N ASP A 98 19.84 -2.48 38.94
CA ASP A 98 18.85 -1.72 38.18
C ASP A 98 17.42 -2.15 38.51
N ALA A 99 17.14 -3.45 38.64
CA ALA A 99 15.84 -3.93 39.08
C ALA A 99 15.48 -3.41 40.48
N ALA A 100 16.44 -3.39 41.41
CA ALA A 100 16.26 -2.83 42.74
C ALA A 100 16.03 -1.31 42.71
N THR A 101 16.68 -0.61 41.79
CA THR A 101 16.49 0.83 41.58
C THR A 101 15.08 1.14 41.08
N MET A 102 14.57 0.36 40.13
CA MET A 102 13.19 0.46 39.65
C MET A 102 12.17 0.18 40.78
N VAL A 103 12.37 -0.88 41.57
CA VAL A 103 11.50 -1.19 42.72
C VAL A 103 11.51 -0.05 43.73
N ARG A 104 12.69 0.50 44.07
CA ARG A 104 12.83 1.61 45.02
C ARG A 104 12.02 2.83 44.58
N ALA A 105 12.05 3.15 43.30
CA ALA A 105 11.31 4.26 42.73
C ALA A 105 9.79 4.03 42.81
N VAL A 106 9.32 2.82 42.48
CA VAL A 106 7.89 2.48 42.63
C VAL A 106 7.46 2.46 44.10
N SER A 107 8.27 1.93 45.02
CA SER A 107 7.98 1.95 46.46
C SER A 107 7.85 3.37 47.03
N ALA A 108 8.57 4.34 46.45
CA ALA A 108 8.49 5.73 46.89
C ALA A 108 7.16 6.39 46.46
N GLY A 109 6.62 6.08 45.28
CA GLY A 109 5.41 6.73 44.76
C GLY A 109 4.12 5.91 44.87
N ALA A 110 4.23 4.59 44.96
CA ALA A 110 3.14 3.65 45.11
C ALA A 110 3.54 2.51 46.07
N PRO A 111 3.53 2.76 47.40
CA PRO A 111 4.08 1.84 48.39
C PRO A 111 3.56 0.40 48.28
N VAL A 112 2.25 0.22 48.11
CA VAL A 112 1.61 -1.11 47.98
C VAL A 112 2.11 -1.87 46.74
N ASP A 113 2.27 -1.19 45.61
CA ASP A 113 2.76 -1.84 44.39
C ASP A 113 4.27 -2.08 44.45
N GLY A 114 5.01 -1.20 45.13
CA GLY A 114 6.42 -1.40 45.44
C GLY A 114 6.67 -2.60 46.34
N GLU A 115 5.84 -2.83 47.37
CA GLU A 115 5.90 -4.02 48.22
C GLU A 115 5.68 -5.31 47.42
N LYS A 116 4.66 -5.33 46.56
CA LYS A 116 4.41 -6.47 45.65
C LYS A 116 5.58 -6.71 44.71
N ALA A 117 6.12 -5.67 44.10
CA ALA A 117 7.26 -5.77 43.20
C ALA A 117 8.54 -6.24 43.93
N ASN A 118 8.75 -5.79 45.17
CA ASN A 118 9.88 -6.22 45.99
C ASN A 118 9.75 -7.70 46.40
N ALA A 119 8.55 -8.16 46.74
CA ALA A 119 8.28 -9.58 47.01
C ALA A 119 8.57 -10.45 45.78
N ARG A 120 8.15 -10.01 44.59
CA ARG A 120 8.45 -10.67 43.31
C ARG A 120 9.96 -10.70 43.03
N LEU A 121 10.66 -9.58 43.22
CA LEU A 121 12.11 -9.51 43.04
C LEU A 121 12.86 -10.45 43.99
N ASN A 122 12.42 -10.54 45.26
CA ASN A 122 12.99 -11.47 46.23
C ASN A 122 12.74 -12.93 45.84
N ALA A 123 11.52 -13.28 45.42
CA ALA A 123 11.24 -14.63 44.93
C ALA A 123 12.12 -15.03 43.72
N ILE A 124 12.40 -14.09 42.82
CA ILE A 124 13.33 -14.28 41.69
C ILE A 124 14.77 -14.51 42.18
N ARG A 125 15.20 -13.78 43.22
CA ARG A 125 16.52 -13.97 43.85
C ARG A 125 16.64 -15.32 44.55
N ASP A 126 15.62 -15.69 45.34
CA ASP A 126 15.57 -16.95 46.09
C ASP A 126 15.51 -18.16 45.15
N ALA A 127 14.93 -18.00 43.96
CA ALA A 127 14.96 -18.99 42.88
C ALA A 127 16.32 -19.11 42.16
N GLY A 128 17.35 -18.39 42.62
CA GLY A 128 18.71 -18.42 42.08
C GLY A 128 18.86 -17.70 40.74
N LEU A 129 17.82 -17.05 40.20
CA LEU A 129 17.86 -16.49 38.85
C LEU A 129 18.82 -15.31 38.70
N LEU A 130 19.13 -14.60 39.78
CA LEU A 130 20.02 -13.42 39.80
C LEU A 130 21.39 -13.68 40.43
N GLU A 131 21.74 -14.92 40.78
CA GLU A 131 23.07 -15.27 41.27
C GLU A 131 24.18 -14.76 40.33
N THR A 132 25.19 -14.13 40.91
CA THR A 132 26.33 -13.60 40.18
C THR A 132 27.36 -14.71 39.97
N GLY A 133 27.61 -15.06 38.71
CA GLY A 133 28.61 -16.05 38.31
C GLY A 133 29.25 -15.68 36.97
N ASN A 134 30.42 -16.26 36.69
CA ASN A 134 31.06 -16.12 35.37
C ASN A 134 30.53 -17.14 34.35
N GLU A 135 29.62 -18.00 34.79
CA GLU A 135 28.87 -18.96 33.97
C GLU A 135 27.38 -18.80 34.26
N ILE A 136 26.54 -19.01 33.25
CA ILE A 136 25.08 -19.01 33.39
C ILE A 136 24.48 -20.10 32.50
N GLU A 137 23.49 -20.83 33.01
CA GLU A 137 22.77 -21.83 32.23
C GLU A 137 21.92 -21.16 31.14
N ILE A 138 21.90 -21.74 29.93
CA ILE A 138 21.12 -21.18 28.81
C ILE A 138 19.63 -21.11 29.16
N SER A 139 19.10 -22.13 29.83
CA SER A 139 17.72 -22.17 30.33
C SER A 139 17.42 -21.01 31.29
N ARG A 140 18.41 -20.58 32.07
CA ARG A 140 18.33 -19.46 33.01
C ARG A 140 18.40 -18.11 32.30
N ILE A 141 19.22 -17.95 31.25
CA ILE A 141 19.16 -16.78 30.35
C ILE A 141 17.74 -16.65 29.79
N GLY A 142 17.16 -17.78 29.38
CA GLY A 142 15.77 -17.83 28.92
C GLY A 142 14.79 -17.34 29.98
N ARG A 143 14.86 -17.82 31.22
CA ARG A 143 13.96 -17.36 32.30
C ARG A 143 14.14 -15.88 32.68
N LEU A 144 15.36 -15.34 32.60
CA LEU A 144 15.65 -13.94 32.93
C LEU A 144 15.15 -12.97 31.86
N THR A 145 15.41 -13.31 30.60
CA THR A 145 15.06 -12.47 29.45
C THR A 145 13.65 -12.77 28.94
N GLY A 146 12.98 -13.72 29.59
CA GLY A 146 11.61 -14.11 29.35
C GLY A 146 11.44 -14.87 28.04
N VAL A 147 12.29 -15.86 27.71
CA VAL A 147 12.32 -16.72 26.50
C VAL A 147 11.78 -18.14 26.75
N THR A 148 11.42 -18.53 27.98
CA THR A 148 10.86 -19.86 28.31
C THR A 148 9.51 -19.77 29.01
N GLU A 149 8.57 -20.67 28.68
CA GLU A 149 7.32 -20.84 29.42
C GLU A 149 7.64 -21.41 30.81
N SER A 150 7.46 -20.59 31.84
CA SER A 150 7.28 -21.08 33.20
C SER A 150 6.02 -20.46 33.80
N ALA A 151 5.23 -21.27 34.51
CA ALA A 151 4.12 -20.78 35.33
C ALA A 151 4.57 -19.83 36.47
N THR A 152 5.88 -19.70 36.66
CA THR A 152 6.53 -18.82 37.63
C THR A 152 6.93 -17.49 37.00
N ASP A 153 6.85 -16.42 37.80
CA ASP A 153 7.17 -15.04 37.45
C ASP A 153 8.63 -14.87 36.94
N SER A 154 8.86 -13.91 36.04
CA SER A 154 10.17 -13.67 35.39
C SER A 154 10.68 -12.26 35.62
N LEU A 155 12.01 -12.07 35.52
CA LEU A 155 12.61 -10.75 35.66
C LEU A 155 12.09 -9.79 34.57
N HIS A 156 12.02 -10.25 33.32
CA HIS A 156 11.47 -9.48 32.22
C HIS A 156 10.05 -8.96 32.54
N ARG A 157 9.15 -9.84 33.01
CA ARG A 157 7.77 -9.46 33.34
C ARG A 157 7.71 -8.45 34.50
N LEU A 158 8.51 -8.64 35.53
CA LEU A 158 8.63 -7.68 36.64
C LEU A 158 9.11 -6.30 36.15
N VAL A 159 10.13 -6.27 35.31
CA VAL A 159 10.66 -5.03 34.72
C VAL A 159 9.60 -4.30 33.90
N MET A 160 8.78 -5.02 33.14
CA MET A 160 7.68 -4.45 32.36
C MET A 160 6.58 -3.86 33.25
N ASP A 161 6.16 -4.57 34.29
CA ASP A 161 5.16 -4.08 35.24
C ASP A 161 5.66 -2.84 36.00
N LEU A 162 6.94 -2.85 36.39
CA LEU A 162 7.59 -1.70 37.01
C LEU A 162 7.67 -0.52 36.03
N HIS A 163 7.99 -0.73 34.75
CA HIS A 163 8.02 0.34 33.74
C HIS A 163 6.66 1.01 33.57
N LYS A 164 5.58 0.22 33.45
CA LYS A 164 4.20 0.76 33.39
C LYS A 164 3.89 1.61 34.62
N ARG A 165 4.25 1.12 35.81
CA ARG A 165 3.98 1.86 37.05
C ARG A 165 4.82 3.12 37.17
N LEU A 166 6.08 3.08 36.77
CA LEU A 166 6.96 4.24 36.72
C LEU A 166 6.43 5.30 35.76
N ASN A 167 5.95 4.92 34.57
CA ASN A 167 5.32 5.88 33.64
C ASN A 167 4.09 6.56 34.28
N GLY A 168 3.24 5.80 34.98
CA GLY A 168 2.09 6.35 35.70
C GLY A 168 2.48 7.32 36.83
N LEU A 169 3.48 6.95 37.65
CA LEU A 169 4.02 7.82 38.70
C LEU A 169 4.69 9.07 38.13
N ALA A 170 5.39 8.91 37.01
CA ALA A 170 6.06 10.02 36.36
C ALA A 170 5.06 11.03 35.80
N ALA A 171 3.92 10.58 35.28
CA ALA A 171 2.81 11.45 34.88
C ALA A 171 2.20 12.22 36.06
N SER A 172 2.09 11.61 37.24
CA SER A 172 1.59 12.30 38.45
C SER A 172 2.63 13.22 39.10
N CYS A 173 3.91 13.06 38.76
CA CYS A 173 5.03 13.84 39.31
C CYS A 173 5.52 14.96 38.38
N SER A 174 4.84 15.22 37.25
CA SER A 174 5.30 16.22 36.29
C SER A 174 5.28 17.62 36.91
N GLU A 175 6.43 18.31 36.92
CA GLU A 175 6.56 19.69 37.39
C GLU A 175 5.79 20.67 36.49
N GLU A 176 5.71 20.33 35.20
CA GLU A 176 5.12 21.16 34.17
C GLU A 176 4.55 20.29 33.03
N ASN A 177 3.56 20.83 32.32
CA ASN A 177 3.11 20.30 31.04
C ASN A 177 3.60 21.21 29.91
N LEU A 178 4.51 20.72 29.06
CA LEU A 178 5.10 21.46 27.95
C LEU A 178 4.51 20.98 26.62
N SER A 179 3.62 21.77 26.01
CA SER A 179 2.96 21.43 24.74
C SER A 179 2.25 20.06 24.70
N GLY A 180 1.82 19.55 25.87
CA GLY A 180 1.19 18.24 26.03
C GLY A 180 2.14 17.13 26.51
N ALA A 181 3.42 17.41 26.71
CA ALA A 181 4.39 16.48 27.31
C ALA A 181 4.49 16.71 28.82
N HIS A 182 4.52 15.61 29.58
CA HIS A 182 4.84 15.63 31.01
C HIS A 182 6.34 15.83 31.17
N VAL A 183 6.77 16.96 31.75
CA VAL A 183 8.19 17.30 31.85
C VAL A 183 8.70 17.29 33.28
N PHE A 184 9.96 16.89 33.44
CA PHE A 184 10.64 16.87 34.73
C PHE A 184 12.12 17.24 34.61
N GLY A 185 12.57 18.24 35.40
CA GLY A 185 13.98 18.59 35.52
C GLY A 185 14.63 19.14 34.24
N LEU A 186 13.83 19.69 33.32
CA LEU A 186 14.34 20.25 32.06
C LEU A 186 15.10 21.54 32.29
N HIS A 187 16.16 21.74 31.51
CA HIS A 187 16.85 23.02 31.41
C HIS A 187 16.22 23.88 30.30
N ALA A 188 16.49 25.19 30.30
CA ALA A 188 15.97 26.11 29.28
C ALA A 188 16.34 25.67 27.83
N GLU A 189 17.52 25.09 27.66
CA GLU A 189 18.01 24.58 26.37
C GLU A 189 17.21 23.38 25.81
N ASP A 190 16.54 22.60 26.67
CA ASP A 190 15.79 21.40 26.28
C ASP A 190 14.43 21.70 25.66
N ARG A 191 13.84 22.83 26.05
CA ARG A 191 12.42 23.12 25.81
C ARG A 191 12.08 23.12 24.33
N SER A 192 12.93 23.75 23.52
CA SER A 192 12.74 23.81 22.06
C SER A 192 12.76 22.43 21.38
N ALA A 193 13.52 21.47 21.91
CA ALA A 193 13.55 20.11 21.37
C ALA A 193 12.26 19.35 21.71
N VAL A 194 11.78 19.46 22.95
CA VAL A 194 10.50 18.88 23.38
C VAL A 194 9.33 19.49 22.61
N GLU A 195 9.30 20.81 22.45
CA GLU A 195 8.30 21.53 21.66
C GLU A 195 8.33 21.11 20.18
N GLY A 196 9.51 20.92 19.60
CA GLY A 196 9.67 20.40 18.24
C GLY A 196 9.04 19.02 18.06
N PHE A 197 9.36 18.09 18.98
CA PHE A 197 8.74 16.76 18.99
C PHE A 197 7.21 16.83 19.13
N MET A 198 6.73 17.59 20.13
CA MET A 198 5.30 17.71 20.43
C MET A 198 4.53 18.42 19.33
N LYS A 199 5.13 19.38 18.62
CA LYS A 199 4.54 20.02 17.44
C LYS A 199 4.17 18.96 16.41
N GLY A 200 5.13 18.12 16.02
CA GLY A 200 4.89 17.05 15.06
C GLY A 200 3.86 16.04 15.55
N LEU A 201 3.96 15.61 16.81
CA LEU A 201 2.99 14.68 17.39
C LEU A 201 1.57 15.25 17.38
N ASN A 202 1.40 16.53 17.73
CA ASN A 202 0.10 17.19 17.80
C ASN A 202 -0.50 17.45 16.42
N GLU A 203 0.31 17.63 15.37
CA GLU A 203 -0.16 17.72 13.98
C GLU A 203 -0.93 16.46 13.53
N THR A 204 -0.55 15.28 14.04
CA THR A 204 -1.16 14.01 13.64
C THR A 204 -1.95 13.33 14.76
N ARG A 205 -1.91 13.83 16.00
CA ARG A 205 -2.56 13.25 17.19
C ARG A 205 -4.04 12.92 16.97
N ALA A 206 -4.78 13.78 16.27
CA ALA A 206 -6.20 13.57 15.99
C ALA A 206 -6.49 12.31 15.15
N LEU A 207 -5.51 11.83 14.37
CA LEU A 207 -5.64 10.65 13.51
C LEU A 207 -5.67 9.33 14.28
N LYS A 208 -5.37 9.32 15.58
CA LYS A 208 -5.53 8.14 16.44
C LYS A 208 -7.00 7.86 16.80
N PHE A 209 -7.86 8.90 16.69
CA PHE A 209 -9.24 8.92 17.16
C PHE A 209 -9.32 8.45 18.63
N ASP A 210 -10.18 7.48 18.92
CA ASP A 210 -10.41 6.98 20.28
C ASP A 210 -9.34 5.99 20.77
N HIS A 211 -8.28 5.74 19.98
CA HIS A 211 -7.22 4.83 20.40
C HIS A 211 -6.39 5.45 21.55
N PRO A 212 -6.12 4.71 22.64
CA PRO A 212 -5.28 5.20 23.73
C PRO A 212 -3.80 5.32 23.32
N GLY A 213 -3.01 6.05 24.09
CA GLY A 213 -1.57 6.26 23.87
C GLY A 213 -1.23 7.62 23.24
N LEU A 214 0.02 7.72 22.81
CA LEU A 214 0.80 8.92 22.47
C LEU A 214 1.15 9.82 23.66
N ASP A 215 1.04 9.31 24.88
CA ASP A 215 1.49 10.05 26.05
C ASP A 215 3.00 10.22 26.00
N THR A 216 3.44 11.46 26.24
CA THR A 216 4.84 11.85 26.07
C THR A 216 5.40 12.30 27.40
N MET A 217 6.58 11.78 27.71
CA MET A 217 7.40 12.19 28.84
C MET A 217 8.70 12.80 28.34
N ALA A 218 9.16 13.89 28.97
CA ALA A 218 10.48 14.41 28.73
C ALA A 218 11.23 14.71 30.04
N THR A 219 12.47 14.23 30.14
CA THR A 219 13.28 14.43 31.34
C THR A 219 14.75 14.59 30.98
N ARG A 220 15.50 15.31 31.80
CA ARG A 220 16.95 15.38 31.68
C ARG A 220 17.60 14.37 32.61
N SER A 221 18.44 13.49 32.06
CA SER A 221 19.15 12.45 32.82
C SER A 221 20.53 12.20 32.23
N GLY A 222 21.57 12.13 33.08
CA GLY A 222 22.94 11.82 32.63
C GLY A 222 23.53 12.84 31.63
N GLY A 223 23.14 14.11 31.72
CA GLY A 223 23.64 15.19 30.84
C GLY A 223 23.05 15.22 29.44
N ARG A 224 21.87 14.63 29.25
CA ARG A 224 21.13 14.59 27.97
C ARG A 224 19.62 14.68 28.24
N LEU A 225 18.88 15.10 27.23
CA LEU A 225 17.42 15.07 27.22
C LEU A 225 16.94 13.69 26.75
N LEU A 226 15.95 13.14 27.43
CA LEU A 226 15.23 11.93 27.06
C LEU A 226 13.77 12.30 26.80
N ILE A 227 13.25 11.91 25.64
CA ILE A 227 11.83 11.99 25.29
C ILE A 227 11.34 10.56 25.09
N GLN A 228 10.32 10.15 25.82
CA GLN A 228 9.69 8.83 25.69
C GLN A 228 8.24 9.02 25.26
N ASN A 229 7.80 8.25 24.27
CA ASN A 229 6.40 8.21 23.85
C ASN A 229 5.86 6.79 23.97
N ASP A 230 4.67 6.68 24.54
CA ASP A 230 3.94 5.41 24.64
C ASP A 230 2.99 5.25 23.45
N ILE A 231 3.24 4.28 22.57
CA ILE A 231 2.54 4.14 21.28
C ILE A 231 1.30 3.22 21.39
N GLY A 232 0.84 2.90 22.60
CA GLY A 232 -0.49 2.33 22.84
C GLY A 232 -0.51 1.02 23.63
N THR A 233 -1.54 0.19 23.41
CA THR A 233 -1.94 -0.91 24.33
C THR A 233 -1.04 -2.14 24.36
N THR A 234 0.03 -2.18 23.57
CA THR A 234 0.87 -3.38 23.40
C THR A 234 2.27 -3.15 23.94
N ASP A 235 2.68 -4.05 24.83
CA ASP A 235 3.86 -3.96 25.71
C ASP A 235 5.23 -3.89 25.00
N ALA A 236 5.27 -3.92 23.67
CA ALA A 236 6.49 -3.97 22.87
C ALA A 236 6.85 -2.67 22.13
N HIS A 237 5.99 -1.64 22.12
CA HIS A 237 6.17 -0.44 21.29
C HIS A 237 6.64 0.76 22.11
N VAL A 238 7.92 0.78 22.45
CA VAL A 238 8.53 1.93 23.13
C VAL A 238 9.37 2.69 22.12
N VAL A 239 9.16 4.01 22.04
CA VAL A 239 10.09 4.93 21.37
C VAL A 239 10.74 5.80 22.44
N VAL A 240 12.07 5.73 22.49
CA VAL A 240 12.92 6.57 23.33
C VAL A 240 13.81 7.40 22.43
N ILE A 241 13.84 8.70 22.68
CA ILE A 241 14.62 9.66 21.91
C ILE A 241 15.58 10.34 22.87
N ALA A 242 16.87 10.14 22.67
CA ALA A 242 17.91 10.82 23.41
C ALA A 242 18.48 11.99 22.59
N VAL A 243 18.56 13.16 23.19
CA VAL A 243 19.18 14.35 22.60
C VAL A 243 20.38 14.75 23.45
N LYS A 244 21.57 14.66 22.86
CA LYS A 244 22.82 15.07 23.51
C LYS A 244 23.56 16.04 22.60
N LYS A 245 23.58 17.32 22.99
CA LYS A 245 24.01 18.43 22.12
C LYS A 245 23.21 18.41 20.81
N ASP A 246 23.87 18.17 19.69
CA ASP A 246 23.29 18.20 18.36
C ASP A 246 23.06 16.79 17.78
N VAL A 247 23.29 15.73 18.57
CA VAL A 247 23.01 14.34 18.17
C VAL A 247 21.66 13.92 18.73
N ILE A 248 20.79 13.43 17.85
CA ILE A 248 19.52 12.79 18.18
C ILE A 248 19.65 11.29 17.96
N THR A 249 19.28 10.51 18.96
CA THR A 249 19.26 9.04 18.91
C THR A 249 17.84 8.55 19.15
N VAL A 250 17.24 7.89 18.17
CA VAL A 250 15.88 7.33 18.23
C VAL A 250 15.98 5.82 18.38
N THR A 251 15.65 5.31 19.56
CA THR A 251 15.56 3.87 19.83
C THR A 251 14.10 3.45 19.77
N TYR A 252 13.80 2.48 18.91
CA TYR A 252 12.45 1.98 18.67
C TYR A 252 12.42 0.46 18.73
N SER A 253 11.46 -0.09 19.48
CA SER A 253 11.20 -1.52 19.55
C SER A 253 9.88 -1.90 18.88
N ASP A 254 9.86 -3.02 18.14
CA ASP A 254 8.64 -3.55 17.52
C ASP A 254 8.66 -5.08 17.34
N VAL A 255 7.51 -5.74 17.44
CA VAL A 255 7.38 -7.20 17.18
C VAL A 255 7.26 -7.56 15.69
N HIS A 256 7.13 -6.58 14.81
CA HIS A 256 6.91 -6.79 13.37
C HIS A 256 7.97 -6.10 12.51
N LEU A 257 8.87 -6.89 11.91
CA LEU A 257 9.92 -6.44 10.99
C LEU A 257 9.43 -5.45 9.92
N ALA A 258 8.26 -5.72 9.35
CA ALA A 258 7.73 -4.88 8.28
C ALA A 258 7.28 -3.50 8.77
N ARG A 259 6.80 -3.39 10.02
CA ARG A 259 6.47 -2.09 10.63
C ARG A 259 7.73 -1.34 11.02
N THR A 260 8.77 -2.05 11.47
CA THR A 260 10.11 -1.49 11.67
C THR A 260 10.67 -0.87 10.39
N LYS A 261 10.63 -1.61 9.27
CA LYS A 261 11.03 -1.09 7.95
C LYS A 261 10.20 0.11 7.51
N PHE A 262 8.89 0.04 7.72
CA PHE A 262 7.98 1.15 7.45
C PHE A 262 8.34 2.40 8.26
N PHE A 263 8.62 2.25 9.57
CA PHE A 263 8.99 3.39 10.41
C PHE A 263 10.28 4.05 9.92
N ILE A 264 11.32 3.26 9.60
CA ILE A 264 12.58 3.76 9.06
C ILE A 264 12.36 4.55 7.77
N SER A 265 11.53 4.05 6.85
CA SER A 265 11.31 4.69 5.55
C SER A 265 10.59 6.05 5.64
N LEU A 266 9.98 6.39 6.77
CA LEU A 266 9.38 7.71 6.98
C LEU A 266 10.43 8.82 7.14
N PHE A 267 11.71 8.46 7.31
CA PHE A 267 12.80 9.38 7.59
C PHE A 267 13.82 9.51 6.44
N ASP A 268 13.53 8.98 5.24
CA ASP A 268 14.43 9.02 4.07
C ASP A 268 14.97 10.41 3.70
N ARG A 269 14.26 11.49 4.10
CA ARG A 269 14.68 12.87 3.85
C ARG A 269 15.81 13.36 4.78
N PHE A 270 16.11 12.60 5.83
CA PHE A 270 17.16 12.90 6.79
C PHE A 270 18.31 11.92 6.60
N GLU A 271 19.55 12.41 6.67
CA GLU A 271 20.75 11.58 6.68
C GLU A 271 20.94 10.90 8.06
N ALA A 272 19.93 10.14 8.48
CA ALA A 272 19.95 9.37 9.71
C ALA A 272 20.55 7.98 9.47
N ASN A 273 21.52 7.60 10.30
CA ASN A 273 22.16 6.30 10.26
C ASN A 273 21.39 5.32 11.16
N TRP A 274 20.80 4.28 10.58
CA TRP A 274 20.04 3.27 11.31
C TRP A 274 20.87 2.01 11.55
N SER A 275 20.73 1.43 12.73
CA SER A 275 21.33 0.13 13.09
C SER A 275 20.75 -1.01 12.23
N GLY A 276 21.39 -2.18 12.28
CA GLY A 276 20.87 -3.40 11.67
C GLY A 276 19.49 -3.80 12.21
N LEU A 277 18.76 -4.60 11.42
CA LEU A 277 17.44 -5.15 11.79
C LEU A 277 17.61 -6.46 12.58
N ASP A 278 18.34 -6.39 13.69
CA ASP A 278 18.64 -7.55 14.53
C ASP A 278 17.38 -8.05 15.25
N ARG A 279 17.19 -9.37 15.27
CA ARG A 279 16.05 -10.04 15.91
C ARG A 279 16.45 -10.49 17.32
N HIS A 280 15.73 -10.01 18.31
CA HIS A 280 15.89 -10.40 19.71
C HIS A 280 14.75 -11.35 20.13
N ALA A 281 15.07 -12.46 20.81
CA ALA A 281 14.07 -13.37 21.33
C ALA A 281 13.43 -12.80 22.61
N ALA A 282 12.12 -12.91 22.78
CA ALA A 282 11.40 -12.56 24.01
C ALA A 282 10.02 -13.23 23.99
N VAL A 283 9.83 -14.25 24.83
CA VAL A 283 8.54 -14.93 25.05
C VAL A 283 7.52 -14.00 25.72
N GLY A 284 6.31 -14.04 25.18
CA GLY A 284 5.21 -13.15 25.57
C GLY A 284 5.11 -11.88 24.75
N LEU A 285 6.02 -11.64 23.78
CA LEU A 285 5.99 -10.52 22.85
C LEU A 285 5.71 -11.00 21.41
N GLY A 286 4.49 -10.74 20.92
CA GLY A 286 4.08 -11.02 19.53
C GLY A 286 3.84 -12.51 19.21
N GLU A 287 3.48 -12.80 17.96
CA GLU A 287 3.20 -14.18 17.46
C GLU A 287 4.47 -15.07 17.44
N ASP A 288 5.66 -14.45 17.34
CA ASP A 288 6.95 -15.14 17.12
C ASP A 288 7.89 -15.09 18.34
N ASN A 289 7.40 -14.67 19.52
CA ASN A 289 8.20 -14.52 20.74
C ASN A 289 9.53 -13.79 20.49
N SER A 290 9.49 -12.69 19.73
CA SER A 290 10.67 -11.91 19.36
C SER A 290 10.30 -10.48 19.00
N PHE A 291 11.27 -9.57 19.17
CA PHE A 291 11.15 -8.17 18.80
C PHE A 291 12.39 -7.71 18.05
N TYR A 292 12.23 -6.59 17.35
CA TYR A 292 13.25 -5.88 16.63
C TYR A 292 13.55 -4.62 17.41
N LEU A 293 14.81 -4.40 17.74
CA LEU A 293 15.29 -3.14 18.31
C LEU A 293 16.09 -2.44 17.21
N ILE A 294 15.68 -1.22 16.89
CA ILE A 294 16.43 -0.38 15.97
C ILE A 294 16.83 0.90 16.65
N THR A 295 17.99 1.41 16.28
CA THR A 295 18.43 2.73 16.69
C THR A 295 18.86 3.56 15.49
N GLY A 296 18.24 4.73 15.34
CA GLY A 296 18.60 5.74 14.35
C GLY A 296 19.39 6.87 15.00
N GLN A 297 20.51 7.28 14.40
CA GLN A 297 21.27 8.46 14.81
C GLN A 297 21.19 9.54 13.74
N TYR A 298 20.84 10.75 14.14
CA TYR A 298 20.84 11.93 13.28
C TYR A 298 21.72 13.02 13.91
N GLN A 299 22.65 13.55 13.12
CA GLN A 299 23.49 14.68 13.51
C GLN A 299 22.89 15.97 12.94
N ALA A 300 22.38 16.83 13.81
CA ALA A 300 21.90 18.14 13.40
C ALA A 300 23.09 19.11 13.25
N ASN A 301 23.00 20.03 12.27
CA ASN A 301 23.94 21.14 12.13
C ASN A 301 23.47 22.35 12.94
N HIS A 302 22.15 22.54 13.04
CA HIS A 302 21.53 23.63 13.78
C HIS A 302 20.36 23.14 14.64
N ALA A 303 19.98 23.95 15.62
CA ALA A 303 18.80 23.68 16.46
C ALA A 303 17.51 23.56 15.64
N SER A 304 17.39 24.26 14.50
CA SER A 304 16.26 24.11 13.56
C SER A 304 16.19 22.70 12.98
N ASP A 305 17.31 22.14 12.54
CA ASP A 305 17.40 20.83 11.90
C ASP A 305 17.05 19.73 12.91
N ARG A 306 17.55 19.86 14.14
CA ARG A 306 17.16 19.01 15.27
C ARG A 306 15.65 19.04 15.49
N ASN A 307 15.08 20.24 15.59
CA ASN A 307 13.65 20.39 15.89
C ASN A 307 12.77 19.89 14.73
N GLU A 308 13.22 20.03 13.47
CA GLU A 308 12.54 19.45 12.32
C GLU A 308 12.57 17.91 12.32
N PHE A 309 13.73 17.32 12.64
CA PHE A 309 13.84 15.87 12.79
C PHE A 309 12.94 15.35 13.92
N LEU A 310 12.97 16.00 15.09
CA LEU A 310 12.09 15.64 16.21
C LEU A 310 10.60 15.79 15.86
N ALA A 311 10.21 16.84 15.14
CA ALA A 311 8.85 17.00 14.63
C ALA A 311 8.47 15.87 13.66
N ALA A 312 9.39 15.44 12.78
CA ALA A 312 9.15 14.32 11.90
C ALA A 312 8.91 13.02 12.69
N VAL A 313 9.72 12.77 13.73
CA VAL A 313 9.58 11.59 14.59
C VAL A 313 8.24 11.61 15.31
N GLY A 314 7.90 12.73 15.96
CA GLY A 314 6.61 12.89 16.64
C GLY A 314 5.41 12.67 15.71
N ALA A 315 5.46 13.25 14.51
CA ALA A 315 4.37 13.15 13.55
C ALA A 315 4.18 11.75 12.96
N ALA A 316 5.22 10.90 12.99
CA ALA A 316 5.19 9.53 12.49
C ALA A 316 4.49 8.55 13.43
N LEU A 317 4.50 8.79 14.74
CA LEU A 317 4.12 7.78 15.75
C LEU A 317 2.67 7.29 15.63
N VAL A 318 1.74 8.19 15.26
CA VAL A 318 0.32 7.83 15.09
C VAL A 318 0.12 6.75 14.04
N PHE A 319 0.98 6.70 13.02
CA PHE A 319 0.87 5.73 11.93
C PHE A 319 1.36 4.33 12.30
N LEU A 320 1.91 4.13 13.50
CA LEU A 320 2.29 2.81 14.01
C LEU A 320 1.12 2.09 14.72
N ILE A 321 0.16 2.87 15.22
CA ILE A 321 -1.05 2.40 15.90
C ILE A 321 -1.90 1.60 14.92
N ASP A 322 -2.26 0.35 15.26
CA ASP A 322 -3.01 -0.59 14.40
C ASP A 322 -2.47 -0.79 12.98
N TRP A 323 -1.22 -0.40 12.70
CA TRP A 323 -0.65 -0.53 11.36
C TRP A 323 -0.69 -1.98 10.84
N ASN A 324 -0.42 -2.97 11.69
CA ASN A 324 -0.48 -4.37 11.29
C ASN A 324 -1.93 -4.81 10.97
N LYS A 325 -2.92 -4.30 11.70
CA LYS A 325 -4.35 -4.54 11.45
C LYS A 325 -4.75 -3.94 10.10
N ALA A 326 -4.39 -2.69 9.83
CA ALA A 326 -4.62 -2.05 8.54
C ALA A 326 -3.93 -2.78 7.39
N ARG A 327 -2.67 -3.20 7.57
CA ARG A 327 -1.93 -3.96 6.56
C ARG A 327 -2.58 -5.32 6.28
N LYS A 328 -2.94 -6.09 7.32
CA LYS A 328 -3.60 -7.40 7.16
C LYS A 328 -4.92 -7.24 6.40
N LEU A 329 -5.66 -6.16 6.64
CA LEU A 329 -6.89 -5.83 5.93
C LEU A 329 -6.64 -5.44 4.47
N LEU A 330 -5.73 -4.50 4.18
CA LEU A 330 -5.43 -4.10 2.80
C LEU A 330 -4.93 -5.28 1.94
N ARG A 331 -4.25 -6.25 2.56
CA ARG A 331 -3.77 -7.48 1.90
C ARG A 331 -4.88 -8.41 1.38
N SER A 332 -6.13 -8.27 1.82
CA SER A 332 -7.24 -9.00 1.19
C SER A 332 -7.65 -8.40 -0.15
N TRP A 333 -7.18 -7.19 -0.48
CA TRP A 333 -7.60 -6.44 -1.67
C TRP A 333 -6.46 -6.18 -2.65
N VAL A 334 -5.21 -6.13 -2.18
CA VAL A 334 -4.00 -5.89 -2.98
C VAL A 334 -2.82 -6.76 -2.52
N THR A 335 -1.70 -6.69 -3.24
CA THR A 335 -0.48 -7.41 -2.87
C THR A 335 0.04 -6.98 -1.49
N LYS A 336 0.87 -7.83 -0.87
CA LYS A 336 1.54 -7.52 0.41
C LYS A 336 2.38 -6.23 0.33
N ASP A 337 3.08 -6.05 -0.78
CA ASP A 337 3.96 -4.90 -0.97
C ASP A 337 3.15 -3.63 -1.22
N ASP A 338 2.09 -3.71 -2.03
CA ASP A 338 1.22 -2.56 -2.30
C ASP A 338 0.44 -2.12 -1.05
N ALA A 339 0.00 -3.06 -0.21
CA ALA A 339 -0.61 -2.73 1.09
C ALA A 339 0.34 -1.89 1.96
N THR A 340 1.64 -2.22 1.95
CA THR A 340 2.67 -1.48 2.72
C THR A 340 2.90 -0.10 2.09
N ARG A 341 2.99 -0.02 0.76
CA ARG A 341 3.14 1.25 0.02
C ARG A 341 1.95 2.19 0.20
N ILE A 342 0.73 1.67 0.30
CA ILE A 342 -0.47 2.48 0.58
C ILE A 342 -0.38 3.11 1.97
N LEU A 343 0.02 2.34 2.99
CA LEU A 343 0.19 2.87 4.35
C LEU A 343 1.33 3.88 4.43
N GLU A 344 2.44 3.65 3.73
CA GLU A 344 3.53 4.61 3.63
C GLU A 344 3.09 5.92 2.98
N TRP A 345 2.39 5.83 1.85
CA TRP A 345 1.78 6.99 1.22
C TRP A 345 0.84 7.72 2.17
N ALA A 346 0.01 7.00 2.93
CA ALA A 346 -0.94 7.58 3.86
C ALA A 346 -0.22 8.36 4.97
N ALA A 347 0.82 7.79 5.58
CA ALA A 347 1.64 8.43 6.61
C ALA A 347 2.34 9.70 6.10
N ARG A 348 2.95 9.63 4.90
CA ARG A 348 3.60 10.80 4.25
C ARG A 348 2.61 11.93 3.92
N ASN A 349 1.33 11.61 3.70
CA ASN A 349 0.28 12.57 3.36
C ASN A 349 -0.63 12.94 4.54
N ARG A 350 -0.28 12.53 5.77
CA ARG A 350 -1.07 12.77 7.00
C ARG A 350 -2.50 12.20 6.94
N ILE A 351 -2.67 11.04 6.30
CA ILE A 351 -3.95 10.34 6.16
C ILE A 351 -3.96 9.16 7.15
N GLY A 352 -4.81 9.23 8.18
CA GLY A 352 -4.87 8.25 9.25
C GLY A 352 -5.58 6.96 8.86
N HIS A 353 -4.84 5.86 8.63
CA HIS A 353 -5.44 4.56 8.32
C HIS A 353 -6.39 4.03 9.41
N ARG A 354 -6.24 4.48 10.66
CA ARG A 354 -7.18 4.22 11.75
C ARG A 354 -8.60 4.67 11.41
N GLY A 355 -8.76 5.76 10.68
CA GLY A 355 -10.09 6.24 10.30
C GLY A 355 -10.81 5.26 9.39
N PHE A 356 -10.07 4.63 8.48
CA PHE A 356 -10.58 3.53 7.65
C PHE A 356 -10.94 2.28 8.48
N LEU A 357 -10.15 1.96 9.51
CA LEU A 357 -10.45 0.85 10.42
C LEU A 357 -11.71 1.11 11.26
N GLU A 358 -11.86 2.31 11.80
CA GLU A 358 -13.03 2.71 12.61
C GLU A 358 -14.33 2.69 11.82
N LEU A 359 -14.28 3.00 10.53
CA LEU A 359 -15.45 2.92 9.64
C LEU A 359 -15.77 1.48 9.16
N GLY A 360 -15.14 0.46 9.75
CA GLY A 360 -15.41 -0.95 9.49
C GLY A 360 -14.46 -1.60 8.47
N GLY A 361 -13.52 -0.86 7.89
CA GLY A 361 -12.43 -1.37 7.05
C GLY A 361 -12.88 -2.33 5.94
N ASN A 362 -12.83 -3.64 6.22
CA ASN A 362 -13.18 -4.68 5.24
C ASN A 362 -14.68 -4.68 4.92
N GLU A 363 -15.54 -4.37 5.89
CA GLU A 363 -16.98 -4.25 5.65
C GLU A 363 -17.32 -3.03 4.80
N LEU A 364 -16.56 -1.95 4.97
CA LEU A 364 -16.69 -0.72 4.18
C LEU A 364 -16.41 -1.00 2.69
N LEU A 365 -15.29 -1.67 2.40
CA LEU A 365 -14.96 -2.07 1.03
C LEU A 365 -15.88 -3.18 0.50
N GLY A 366 -16.18 -4.18 1.34
CA GLY A 366 -17.02 -5.30 0.95
C GLY A 366 -18.47 -4.89 0.64
N SER A 367 -19.01 -3.88 1.33
CA SER A 367 -20.32 -3.32 1.00
C SER A 367 -20.30 -2.54 -0.32
N ALA A 368 -19.29 -1.69 -0.54
CA ALA A 368 -19.10 -1.01 -1.82
C ALA A 368 -19.01 -2.00 -2.99
N VAL A 369 -18.26 -3.09 -2.83
CA VAL A 369 -18.14 -4.16 -3.85
C VAL A 369 -19.49 -4.85 -4.12
N ARG A 370 -20.24 -5.20 -3.07
CA ARG A 370 -21.56 -5.86 -3.22
C ARG A 370 -22.58 -4.98 -3.93
N ASN A 371 -22.52 -3.67 -3.71
CA ASN A 371 -23.51 -2.73 -4.24
C ASN A 371 -23.12 -2.20 -5.62
N ALA A 372 -21.84 -1.86 -5.84
CA ALA A 372 -21.38 -1.21 -7.07
C ALA A 372 -21.51 -2.10 -8.31
N ALA A 373 -21.14 -3.39 -8.21
CA ALA A 373 -21.22 -4.32 -9.34
C ALA A 373 -21.15 -5.79 -8.87
N PRO A 374 -22.24 -6.36 -8.31
CA PRO A 374 -22.24 -7.71 -7.73
C PRO A 374 -21.88 -8.84 -8.72
N THR A 375 -21.99 -8.59 -10.02
CA THR A 375 -21.62 -9.55 -11.08
C THR A 375 -20.18 -9.39 -11.57
N ARG A 376 -19.50 -8.27 -11.25
CA ARG A 376 -18.18 -7.92 -11.81
C ARG A 376 -17.02 -8.22 -10.86
N ILE A 377 -17.26 -8.23 -9.56
CA ILE A 377 -16.26 -8.58 -8.56
C ILE A 377 -16.79 -9.77 -7.75
N GLY A 378 -16.15 -10.92 -7.91
CA GLY A 378 -16.48 -12.13 -7.17
C GLY A 378 -16.18 -12.00 -5.67
N PHE A 379 -16.86 -12.80 -4.86
CA PHE A 379 -16.58 -12.85 -3.42
C PHE A 379 -15.14 -13.31 -3.18
N GLY A 380 -14.36 -12.48 -2.47
CA GLY A 380 -12.96 -12.78 -2.16
C GLY A 380 -11.95 -12.49 -3.29
N GLU A 381 -12.40 -11.95 -4.43
CA GLU A 381 -11.50 -11.49 -5.47
C GLU A 381 -10.75 -10.22 -5.04
N ARG A 382 -9.50 -10.10 -5.50
CA ARG A 382 -8.68 -8.93 -5.20
C ARG A 382 -8.94 -7.80 -6.19
N LEU A 383 -9.05 -6.58 -5.67
CA LEU A 383 -9.33 -5.40 -6.50
C LEU A 383 -8.26 -5.15 -7.55
N ASP A 384 -6.98 -5.45 -7.28
CA ASP A 384 -5.94 -5.25 -8.27
C ASP A 384 -5.98 -6.24 -9.45
N GLN A 385 -6.69 -7.35 -9.30
CA GLN A 385 -6.96 -8.27 -10.40
C GLN A 385 -8.10 -7.76 -11.29
N VAL A 386 -9.16 -7.20 -10.67
CA VAL A 386 -10.35 -6.71 -11.40
C VAL A 386 -10.17 -5.30 -11.97
N LEU A 387 -9.59 -4.38 -11.20
CA LEU A 387 -9.36 -2.98 -11.62
C LEU A 387 -8.02 -2.78 -12.33
N GLY A 388 -7.10 -3.72 -12.16
CA GLY A 388 -5.67 -3.49 -12.40
C GLY A 388 -5.00 -2.81 -11.20
N ARG A 389 -3.68 -3.03 -11.09
CA ARG A 389 -2.87 -2.62 -9.94
C ARG A 389 -2.94 -1.13 -9.61
N SER A 390 -2.79 -0.25 -10.60
CA SER A 390 -2.79 1.20 -10.39
C SER A 390 -4.15 1.70 -9.88
N ALA A 391 -5.23 1.33 -10.57
CA ALA A 391 -6.59 1.74 -10.20
C ALA A 391 -7.00 1.22 -8.82
N ALA A 392 -6.65 -0.02 -8.46
CA ALA A 392 -6.92 -0.54 -7.13
C ALA A 392 -6.16 0.21 -6.01
N ILE A 393 -4.89 0.55 -6.26
CA ILE A 393 -4.11 1.36 -5.30
C ILE A 393 -4.73 2.75 -5.15
N ASP A 394 -5.10 3.40 -6.24
CA ASP A 394 -5.67 4.76 -6.21
C ASP A 394 -7.04 4.78 -5.52
N PHE A 395 -7.88 3.77 -5.78
CA PHE A 395 -9.15 3.59 -5.09
C PHE A 395 -8.97 3.42 -3.57
N LEU A 396 -8.06 2.54 -3.14
CA LEU A 396 -7.82 2.32 -1.70
C LEU A 396 -7.25 3.58 -1.03
N LYS A 397 -6.36 4.32 -1.70
CA LYS A 397 -5.86 5.61 -1.22
C LYS A 397 -7.00 6.63 -1.05
N ALA A 398 -7.93 6.69 -2.00
CA ALA A 398 -9.12 7.53 -1.93
C ALA A 398 -10.02 7.13 -0.75
N ALA A 399 -10.25 5.82 -0.55
CA ALA A 399 -11.02 5.31 0.58
C ALA A 399 -10.40 5.67 1.94
N LEU A 400 -9.08 5.54 2.10
CA LEU A 400 -8.38 5.97 3.32
C LEU A 400 -8.53 7.48 3.57
N ARG A 401 -8.39 8.29 2.52
CA ARG A 401 -8.53 9.75 2.59
C ARG A 401 -9.96 10.15 2.97
N ALA A 402 -10.96 9.56 2.30
CA ALA A 402 -12.37 9.81 2.58
C ALA A 402 -12.72 9.44 4.02
N SER A 403 -12.27 8.27 4.49
CA SER A 403 -12.49 7.81 5.86
C SER A 403 -11.86 8.74 6.90
N THR A 404 -10.60 9.14 6.68
CA THR A 404 -9.89 10.06 7.56
C THR A 404 -10.60 11.42 7.64
N GLY A 405 -10.90 12.03 6.49
CA GLY A 405 -11.52 13.34 6.42
C GLY A 405 -12.93 13.35 7.01
N ALA A 406 -13.70 12.28 6.80
CA ALA A 406 -15.04 12.16 7.34
C ALA A 406 -15.07 12.09 8.86
N LEU A 407 -14.21 11.26 9.47
CA LEU A 407 -14.15 11.17 10.93
C LEU A 407 -13.62 12.45 11.58
N LEU A 408 -12.59 13.09 11.00
CA LEU A 408 -12.11 14.38 11.49
C LEU A 408 -13.18 15.47 11.41
N ALA A 409 -14.05 15.42 10.40
CA ALA A 409 -15.14 16.38 10.22
C ALA A 409 -16.46 15.95 10.89
N GLY A 410 -16.50 14.84 11.64
CA GLY A 410 -17.72 14.32 12.27
C GLY A 410 -18.85 13.98 11.30
N ARG A 411 -18.54 13.61 10.05
CA ARG A 411 -19.52 13.29 9.01
C ARG A 411 -20.14 11.91 9.23
N SER A 412 -21.34 11.72 8.69
CA SER A 412 -22.04 10.42 8.73
C SER A 412 -21.28 9.34 7.96
N VAL A 413 -21.16 8.15 8.57
CA VAL A 413 -20.58 6.95 7.95
C VAL A 413 -21.29 6.57 6.65
N ARG A 414 -22.61 6.82 6.56
CA ARG A 414 -23.40 6.55 5.35
C ARG A 414 -22.88 7.32 4.14
N MET A 415 -22.57 8.61 4.30
CA MET A 415 -22.03 9.42 3.21
C MET A 415 -20.67 8.92 2.72
N VAL A 416 -19.85 8.38 3.62
CA VAL A 416 -18.54 7.79 3.26
C VAL A 416 -18.72 6.51 2.45
N ARG A 417 -19.70 5.67 2.84
CA ARG A 417 -20.07 4.46 2.08
C ARG A 417 -20.51 4.83 0.67
N ASP A 418 -21.46 5.76 0.55
CA ASP A 418 -21.98 6.21 -0.75
C ASP A 418 -20.85 6.79 -1.62
N GLN A 419 -19.92 7.56 -1.03
CA GLN A 419 -18.76 8.09 -1.75
C GLN A 419 -17.82 6.98 -2.23
N ILE A 420 -17.47 6.02 -1.37
CA ILE A 420 -16.56 4.91 -1.73
C ILE A 420 -17.21 4.01 -2.78
N GLU A 421 -18.53 3.78 -2.71
CA GLU A 421 -19.28 3.03 -3.71
C GLU A 421 -19.24 3.75 -5.06
N ALA A 422 -19.56 5.04 -5.09
CA ALA A 422 -19.47 5.85 -6.31
C ALA A 422 -18.04 5.91 -6.87
N ASP A 423 -17.02 6.01 -6.02
CA ASP A 423 -15.61 5.96 -6.43
C ASP A 423 -15.28 4.64 -7.11
N LEU A 424 -15.75 3.51 -6.56
CA LEU A 424 -15.54 2.19 -7.13
C LEU A 424 -16.19 2.07 -8.51
N VAL A 425 -17.46 2.48 -8.66
CA VAL A 425 -18.17 2.48 -9.94
C VAL A 425 -17.38 3.24 -11.00
N ARG A 426 -16.91 4.45 -10.68
CA ARG A 426 -16.09 5.26 -11.62
C ARG A 426 -14.78 4.58 -12.03
N HIS A 427 -14.17 3.79 -11.15
CA HIS A 427 -12.99 3.00 -11.51
C HIS A 427 -13.33 1.84 -12.44
N LEU A 428 -14.48 1.16 -12.24
CA LEU A 428 -14.96 0.09 -13.12
C LEU A 428 -15.28 0.64 -14.53
N GLU A 429 -15.98 1.77 -14.59
CA GLU A 429 -16.32 2.47 -15.84
C GLU A 429 -15.08 2.93 -16.60
N ARG A 430 -14.06 3.46 -15.90
CA ARG A 430 -12.79 3.84 -16.54
C ARG A 430 -12.09 2.65 -17.19
N VAL A 431 -12.17 1.47 -16.58
CA VAL A 431 -11.65 0.22 -17.18
C VAL A 431 -12.42 -0.13 -18.45
N ASP A 432 -13.77 -0.07 -18.39
CA ASP A 432 -14.61 -0.34 -19.56
C ASP A 432 -14.32 0.67 -20.69
N GLY A 433 -14.24 1.97 -20.38
CA GLY A 433 -13.91 3.03 -21.34
C GLY A 433 -12.53 2.85 -21.99
N ALA A 434 -11.52 2.40 -21.23
CA ALA A 434 -10.20 2.11 -21.79
C ALA A 434 -10.24 0.95 -22.81
N LEU A 435 -11.07 -0.06 -22.58
CA LEU A 435 -11.28 -1.18 -23.51
C LEU A 435 -12.14 -0.78 -24.70
N LEU A 436 -13.18 0.05 -24.52
CA LEU A 436 -13.97 0.62 -25.61
C LEU A 436 -13.11 1.49 -26.53
N ALA A 437 -12.14 2.22 -25.99
CA ALA A 437 -11.16 2.95 -26.80
C ALA A 437 -10.27 2.01 -27.65
N VAL A 438 -10.08 0.74 -27.24
CA VAL A 438 -9.41 -0.26 -28.08
C VAL A 438 -10.31 -0.67 -29.25
N VAL A 439 -11.61 -0.89 -28.99
CA VAL A 439 -12.61 -1.18 -30.04
C VAL A 439 -12.69 -0.03 -31.04
N LEU A 440 -12.70 1.22 -30.57
CA LEU A 440 -12.70 2.39 -31.47
C LEU A 440 -11.48 2.40 -32.40
N ARG A 441 -10.30 1.97 -31.91
CA ARG A 441 -9.12 1.79 -32.76
C ARG A 441 -9.32 0.70 -33.81
N GLN A 442 -10.00 -0.40 -33.48
CA GLN A 442 -10.32 -1.46 -34.46
C GLN A 442 -11.22 -0.92 -35.58
N ILE A 443 -12.27 -0.18 -35.23
CA ILE A 443 -13.16 0.46 -36.22
C ILE A 443 -12.37 1.42 -37.12
N GLY A 444 -11.41 2.17 -36.57
CA GLY A 444 -10.51 3.01 -37.35
C GLY A 444 -9.63 2.23 -38.34
N LEU A 445 -9.16 1.03 -37.97
CA LEU A 445 -8.43 0.14 -38.89
C LEU A 445 -9.33 -0.38 -40.01
N ALA A 446 -10.58 -0.76 -39.69
CA ALA A 446 -11.59 -1.14 -40.69
C ALA A 446 -11.83 -0.01 -41.70
N HIS A 447 -12.03 1.22 -41.21
CA HIS A 447 -12.18 2.41 -42.04
C HIS A 447 -10.97 2.60 -42.98
N ASP A 448 -9.75 2.45 -42.48
CA ASP A 448 -8.53 2.62 -43.29
C ASP A 448 -8.44 1.61 -44.46
N ILE A 449 -8.91 0.37 -44.27
CA ILE A 449 -8.98 -0.64 -45.32
C ILE A 449 -10.01 -0.22 -46.39
N VAL A 450 -11.24 0.12 -45.99
CA VAL A 450 -12.28 0.55 -46.96
C VAL A 450 -11.85 1.79 -47.73
N ALA A 451 -11.21 2.75 -47.06
CA ALA A 451 -10.69 3.95 -47.70
C ALA A 451 -9.59 3.60 -48.72
N ALA A 452 -8.78 2.56 -48.47
CA ALA A 452 -7.80 2.07 -49.44
C ALA A 452 -8.46 1.43 -50.66
N ILE A 453 -9.50 0.62 -50.46
CA ILE A 453 -10.30 0.02 -51.55
C ILE A 453 -10.98 1.12 -52.39
N SER A 454 -11.61 2.09 -51.73
CA SER A 454 -12.27 3.23 -52.39
C SER A 454 -11.30 4.02 -53.26
N ARG A 455 -10.09 4.34 -52.75
CA ARG A 455 -9.04 5.00 -53.54
C ARG A 455 -8.56 4.14 -54.72
N HIS A 456 -8.47 2.82 -54.53
CA HIS A 456 -8.10 1.91 -55.61
C HIS A 456 -9.14 1.92 -56.74
N ILE A 457 -10.43 1.82 -56.41
CA ILE A 457 -11.53 1.89 -57.39
C ILE A 457 -11.54 3.25 -58.08
N ALA A 458 -11.34 4.35 -57.34
CA ALA A 458 -11.28 5.69 -57.92
C ALA A 458 -10.11 5.85 -58.92
N ALA A 459 -8.96 5.23 -58.65
CA ALA A 459 -7.84 5.21 -59.59
C ALA A 459 -8.20 4.45 -60.88
N LEU A 460 -8.85 3.30 -60.77
CA LEU A 460 -9.35 2.53 -61.92
C LEU A 460 -10.38 3.35 -62.74
N GLN A 461 -11.32 4.05 -62.08
CA GLN A 461 -12.30 4.92 -62.75
C GLN A 461 -11.65 6.07 -63.54
N ALA A 462 -10.54 6.60 -63.03
CA ALA A 462 -9.78 7.68 -63.65
C ALA A 462 -8.81 7.18 -64.74
N GLY A 463 -8.70 5.86 -64.95
CA GLY A 463 -7.71 5.28 -65.85
C GLY A 463 -6.27 5.49 -65.37
N LEU A 464 -6.07 5.72 -64.08
CA LEU A 464 -4.76 5.90 -63.47
C LEU A 464 -4.17 4.53 -63.08
N PRO A 465 -2.83 4.37 -63.10
CA PRO A 465 -2.19 3.16 -62.62
C PRO A 465 -2.53 2.92 -61.15
N ALA A 466 -3.10 1.77 -60.83
CA ALA A 466 -3.41 1.36 -59.46
C ALA A 466 -2.40 0.31 -58.98
N ASP A 467 -1.68 0.59 -57.89
CA ASP A 467 -0.72 -0.35 -57.32
C ASP A 467 -1.43 -1.43 -56.49
N ARG A 468 -1.79 -2.51 -57.18
CA ARG A 468 -2.47 -3.68 -56.62
C ARG A 468 -1.65 -4.36 -55.51
N LYS A 469 -0.32 -4.41 -55.68
CA LYS A 469 0.57 -5.05 -54.69
C LYS A 469 0.62 -4.23 -53.42
N GLU A 470 0.66 -2.91 -53.54
CA GLU A 470 0.63 -2.01 -52.40
C GLU A 470 -0.72 -2.08 -51.66
N LEU A 471 -1.86 -2.19 -52.37
CA LEU A 471 -3.16 -2.37 -51.74
C LEU A 471 -3.19 -3.61 -50.85
N THR A 472 -2.88 -4.79 -51.40
CA THR A 472 -2.90 -6.06 -50.65
C THR A 472 -1.91 -6.02 -49.49
N ARG A 473 -0.68 -5.55 -49.72
CA ARG A 473 0.35 -5.47 -48.68
C ARG A 473 -0.09 -4.56 -47.52
N ARG A 474 -0.66 -3.39 -47.84
CA ARG A 474 -1.11 -2.44 -46.82
C ARG A 474 -2.30 -2.97 -46.04
N CYS A 475 -3.31 -3.53 -46.69
CA CYS A 475 -4.50 -4.05 -46.02
C CYS A 475 -4.17 -5.28 -45.17
N GLY A 476 -3.35 -6.21 -45.67
CA GLY A 476 -2.87 -7.34 -44.87
C GLY A 476 -2.03 -6.92 -43.65
N HIS A 477 -1.24 -5.84 -43.75
CA HIS A 477 -0.55 -5.30 -42.56
C HIS A 477 -1.52 -4.68 -41.54
N ILE A 478 -2.64 -4.13 -41.99
CA ILE A 478 -3.66 -3.55 -41.11
C ILE A 478 -4.42 -4.65 -40.38
N GLU A 479 -4.82 -5.71 -41.09
CA GLU A 479 -5.45 -6.91 -40.50
C GLU A 479 -4.55 -7.58 -39.45
N GLN A 480 -3.28 -7.84 -39.77
CA GLN A 480 -2.33 -8.44 -38.80
C GLN A 480 -2.17 -7.57 -37.55
N LYS A 481 -2.25 -6.24 -37.70
CA LYS A 481 -2.22 -5.31 -36.58
C LYS A 481 -3.53 -5.38 -35.77
N ALA A 482 -4.68 -5.46 -36.45
CA ALA A 482 -5.99 -5.60 -35.85
C ALA A 482 -6.07 -6.86 -34.99
N ASP A 483 -5.68 -8.02 -35.53
CA ASP A 483 -5.63 -9.31 -34.84
C ASP A 483 -4.84 -9.27 -33.54
N ARG A 484 -3.63 -8.71 -33.59
CA ARG A 484 -2.78 -8.59 -32.40
C ARG A 484 -3.47 -7.76 -31.31
N ILE A 485 -4.08 -6.63 -31.70
CA ILE A 485 -4.79 -5.76 -30.77
C ILE A 485 -6.04 -6.47 -30.21
N ALA A 486 -6.79 -7.21 -31.04
CA ALA A 486 -7.98 -7.95 -30.62
C ALA A 486 -7.62 -9.06 -29.64
N LEU A 487 -6.55 -9.82 -29.90
CA LEU A 487 -6.04 -10.86 -29.01
C LEU A 487 -5.62 -10.30 -27.64
N GLU A 488 -4.90 -9.18 -27.63
CA GLU A 488 -4.52 -8.49 -26.38
C GLU A 488 -5.77 -7.98 -25.63
N ALA A 489 -6.72 -7.38 -26.34
CA ALA A 489 -7.94 -6.84 -25.74
C ALA A 489 -8.82 -7.94 -25.11
N ARG A 490 -8.97 -9.10 -25.77
CA ARG A 490 -9.70 -10.26 -25.22
C ARG A 490 -9.08 -10.77 -23.92
N LYS A 491 -7.74 -10.84 -23.87
CA LYS A 491 -7.02 -11.21 -22.65
C LYS A 491 -7.32 -10.23 -21.52
N GLU A 492 -7.33 -8.93 -21.81
CA GLU A 492 -7.64 -7.89 -20.83
C GLU A 492 -9.10 -7.92 -20.37
N VAL A 493 -10.07 -8.13 -21.28
CA VAL A 493 -11.49 -8.31 -20.94
C VAL A 493 -11.67 -9.45 -19.95
N SER A 494 -11.05 -10.60 -20.21
CA SER A 494 -11.11 -11.76 -19.31
C SER A 494 -10.37 -11.49 -17.99
N ARG A 495 -9.17 -10.91 -18.05
CA ARG A 495 -8.33 -10.64 -16.88
C ARG A 495 -8.98 -9.66 -15.90
N LEU A 496 -9.65 -8.64 -16.42
CA LEU A 496 -10.28 -7.57 -15.65
C LEU A 496 -11.78 -7.82 -15.37
N ASN A 497 -12.30 -8.98 -15.80
CA ASN A 497 -13.72 -9.32 -15.75
C ASN A 497 -14.61 -8.16 -16.29
N ALA A 498 -14.19 -7.57 -17.41
CA ALA A 498 -14.91 -6.46 -18.02
C ALA A 498 -16.28 -6.91 -18.55
N ARG A 499 -17.16 -5.96 -18.88
CA ARG A 499 -18.50 -6.29 -19.37
C ARG A 499 -18.42 -7.22 -20.60
N PRO A 500 -19.20 -8.32 -20.65
CA PRO A 500 -19.16 -9.26 -21.77
C PRO A 500 -19.44 -8.63 -23.14
N THR A 501 -20.24 -7.56 -23.17
CA THR A 501 -20.53 -6.80 -24.40
C THR A 501 -19.29 -6.17 -25.03
N ILE A 502 -18.26 -5.83 -24.25
CA ILE A 502 -17.00 -5.28 -24.75
C ILE A 502 -16.23 -6.33 -25.55
N GLY A 503 -16.17 -7.57 -25.06
CA GLY A 503 -15.62 -8.70 -25.82
C GLY A 503 -16.33 -8.90 -27.16
N GLN A 504 -17.67 -8.85 -27.15
CA GLN A 504 -18.49 -9.01 -28.35
C GLN A 504 -18.27 -7.88 -29.37
N PHE A 505 -18.00 -6.64 -28.93
CA PHE A 505 -17.63 -5.55 -29.84
C PHE A 505 -16.28 -5.79 -30.52
N ILE A 506 -15.30 -6.33 -29.79
CA ILE A 506 -13.99 -6.69 -30.35
C ILE A 506 -14.19 -7.72 -31.46
N ASP A 507 -14.98 -8.76 -31.19
CA ASP A 507 -15.26 -9.83 -32.16
C ASP A 507 -15.94 -9.28 -33.43
N ARG A 508 -16.97 -8.43 -33.30
CA ARG A 508 -17.65 -7.85 -34.48
C ARG A 508 -16.78 -6.91 -35.29
N ALA A 509 -15.91 -6.15 -34.63
CA ALA A 509 -14.98 -5.26 -35.33
C ALA A 509 -13.91 -6.05 -36.10
N GLU A 510 -13.38 -7.13 -35.51
CA GLU A 510 -12.44 -8.05 -36.18
C GLU A 510 -13.11 -8.74 -37.38
N GLU A 511 -14.31 -9.31 -37.23
CA GLU A 511 -15.06 -9.93 -38.34
C GLU A 511 -15.29 -8.96 -39.51
N ALA A 512 -15.51 -7.66 -39.24
CA ALA A 512 -15.67 -6.65 -40.29
C ALA A 512 -14.34 -6.32 -40.99
N ILE A 513 -13.23 -6.30 -40.24
CA ILE A 513 -11.89 -6.09 -40.78
C ILE A 513 -11.52 -7.24 -41.72
N ASP A 514 -11.81 -8.48 -41.35
CA ASP A 514 -11.54 -9.67 -42.18
C ASP A 514 -12.28 -9.60 -43.52
N GLU A 515 -13.57 -9.24 -43.49
CA GLU A 515 -14.36 -9.09 -44.71
C GLU A 515 -13.85 -7.94 -45.60
N PHE A 516 -13.38 -6.84 -45.00
CA PHE A 516 -12.76 -5.76 -45.78
C PHE A 516 -11.35 -6.10 -46.29
N GLU A 517 -10.55 -6.88 -45.56
CA GLU A 517 -9.27 -7.38 -46.05
C GLU A 517 -9.49 -8.28 -47.26
N GLN A 518 -10.46 -9.20 -47.17
CA GLN A 518 -10.88 -10.05 -48.28
C GLN A 518 -11.35 -9.22 -49.48
N ALA A 519 -12.12 -8.14 -49.23
CA ALA A 519 -12.50 -7.18 -50.27
C ALA A 519 -11.27 -6.52 -50.93
N ALA A 520 -10.28 -6.09 -50.15
CA ALA A 520 -9.05 -5.50 -50.69
C ALA A 520 -8.24 -6.51 -51.54
N PHE A 521 -8.17 -7.77 -51.11
CA PHE A 521 -7.57 -8.84 -51.90
C PHE A 521 -8.29 -9.02 -53.24
N ILE A 522 -9.63 -9.14 -53.24
CA ILE A 522 -10.41 -9.29 -54.48
C ILE A 522 -10.26 -8.07 -55.40
N ALA A 523 -10.29 -6.85 -54.84
CA ALA A 523 -10.07 -5.63 -55.60
C ALA A 523 -8.71 -5.62 -56.33
N SER A 524 -7.66 -6.16 -55.69
CA SER A 524 -6.33 -6.28 -56.30
C SER A 524 -6.28 -7.22 -57.52
N LEU A 525 -7.24 -8.14 -57.63
CA LEU A 525 -7.35 -9.13 -58.72
C LEU A 525 -8.21 -8.65 -59.90
N MET A 526 -8.99 -7.57 -59.74
CA MET A 526 -9.90 -7.06 -60.78
C MET A 526 -9.15 -6.68 -62.06
N PRO A 527 -9.64 -6.94 -63.28
CA PRO A 527 -8.95 -6.54 -64.52
C PRO A 527 -8.75 -5.01 -64.66
N ASP A 528 -7.64 -4.57 -65.29
CA ASP A 528 -7.35 -3.13 -65.50
C ASP A 528 -8.44 -2.44 -66.35
N LEU A 529 -9.01 -3.17 -67.31
CA LEU A 529 -10.08 -2.72 -68.20
C LEU A 529 -11.42 -3.22 -67.66
N THR A 530 -11.85 -2.67 -66.51
CA THR A 530 -13.18 -2.91 -65.96
C THR A 530 -14.16 -1.85 -66.46
N ASP A 531 -15.39 -2.26 -66.80
CA ASP A 531 -16.43 -1.33 -67.25
C ASP A 531 -16.74 -0.25 -66.21
N LYS A 532 -16.92 0.99 -66.68
CA LYS A 532 -17.13 2.15 -65.82
C LYS A 532 -18.39 2.03 -64.95
N ALA A 533 -19.46 1.40 -65.43
CA ALA A 533 -20.69 1.21 -64.67
C ALA A 533 -20.46 0.27 -63.46
N LEU A 534 -19.64 -0.78 -63.64
CA LEU A 534 -19.26 -1.70 -62.56
C LEU A 534 -18.41 -0.98 -61.50
N LEU A 535 -17.44 -0.17 -61.94
CA LEU A 535 -16.61 0.61 -61.02
C LEU A 535 -17.42 1.67 -60.25
N VAL A 536 -18.45 2.28 -60.86
CA VAL A 536 -19.37 3.20 -60.16
C VAL A 536 -20.16 2.46 -59.10
N ALA A 537 -20.72 1.30 -59.42
CA ALA A 537 -21.47 0.49 -58.45
C ALA A 537 -20.62 0.08 -57.23
N LEU A 538 -19.37 -0.34 -57.46
CA LEU A 538 -18.43 -0.67 -56.39
C LEU A 538 -18.02 0.56 -55.55
N ALA A 539 -17.84 1.73 -56.17
CA ALA A 539 -17.55 2.97 -55.45
C ALA A 539 -18.72 3.39 -54.53
N GLU A 540 -19.96 3.20 -54.97
CA GLU A 540 -21.15 3.42 -54.14
C GLU A 540 -21.17 2.46 -52.94
N LEU A 541 -20.84 1.18 -53.13
CA LEU A 541 -20.70 0.22 -52.02
C LEU A 541 -19.59 0.61 -51.04
N CYS A 542 -18.42 1.03 -51.52
CA CYS A 542 -17.36 1.54 -50.64
C CYS A 542 -17.80 2.76 -49.83
N THR A 543 -18.62 3.64 -50.41
CA THR A 543 -19.17 4.81 -49.70
C THR A 543 -20.08 4.38 -48.55
N ILE A 544 -20.88 3.33 -48.75
CA ILE A 544 -21.71 2.74 -47.70
C ILE A 544 -20.82 2.09 -46.61
N GLY A 545 -19.79 1.34 -47.00
CA GLY A 545 -18.83 0.75 -46.06
C GLY A 545 -18.10 1.80 -45.19
N LEU A 546 -17.66 2.91 -45.80
CA LEU A 546 -17.08 4.04 -45.06
C LEU A 546 -18.09 4.62 -44.07
N THR A 547 -19.31 4.89 -44.53
CA THR A 547 -20.39 5.40 -43.68
C THR A 547 -20.65 4.46 -42.49
N ALA A 548 -20.69 3.14 -42.71
CA ALA A 548 -20.90 2.17 -41.64
C ALA A 548 -19.78 2.26 -40.57
N THR A 549 -18.51 2.34 -40.99
CA THR A 549 -17.38 2.47 -40.06
C THR A 549 -17.42 3.80 -39.28
N GLU A 550 -17.75 4.92 -39.92
CA GLU A 550 -17.85 6.23 -39.29
C GLU A 550 -19.01 6.30 -38.29
N VAL A 551 -20.15 5.72 -38.64
CA VAL A 551 -21.32 5.63 -37.76
C VAL A 551 -21.04 4.73 -36.56
N ALA A 552 -20.39 3.57 -36.76
CA ALA A 552 -20.01 2.69 -35.68
C ALA A 552 -19.05 3.38 -34.70
N ALA A 553 -18.05 4.10 -35.21
CA ALA A 553 -17.10 4.87 -34.41
C ALA A 553 -17.81 5.97 -33.59
N THR A 554 -18.69 6.75 -34.24
CA THR A 554 -19.44 7.83 -33.59
C THR A 554 -20.39 7.29 -32.53
N GLY A 555 -21.11 6.21 -32.84
CA GLY A 555 -22.04 5.56 -31.90
C GLY A 555 -21.33 4.98 -30.68
N LEU A 556 -20.17 4.35 -30.87
CA LEU A 556 -19.37 3.81 -29.77
C LEU A 556 -18.79 4.92 -28.88
N ALA A 557 -18.32 6.02 -29.48
CA ALA A 557 -17.84 7.18 -28.76
C ALA A 557 -18.96 7.79 -27.89
N ALA A 558 -20.14 8.02 -28.48
CA ALA A 558 -21.31 8.50 -27.75
C ALA A 558 -21.71 7.55 -26.60
N ALA A 559 -21.73 6.24 -26.84
CA ALA A 559 -22.03 5.26 -25.79
C ALA A 559 -21.01 5.24 -24.64
N THR A 560 -19.75 5.61 -24.89
CA THR A 560 -18.75 5.74 -23.82
C THR A 560 -19.11 6.90 -22.88
N ASP A 561 -19.60 8.01 -23.44
CA ASP A 561 -19.98 9.21 -22.67
C ASP A 561 -21.35 9.08 -21.97
N VAL A 562 -22.21 8.13 -22.40
CA VAL A 562 -23.48 7.80 -21.70
C VAL A 562 -23.23 7.40 -20.24
N SER A 563 -22.13 6.70 -19.96
CA SER A 563 -21.73 6.33 -18.59
C SER A 563 -21.50 7.54 -17.68
N GLU A 564 -21.33 8.75 -18.23
CA GLU A 564 -21.23 10.00 -17.46
C GLU A 564 -22.60 10.67 -17.19
N GLY A 565 -23.72 10.01 -17.51
CA GLY A 565 -25.08 10.46 -17.17
C GLY A 565 -25.65 11.54 -18.09
N ARG A 566 -25.11 11.69 -19.31
CA ARG A 566 -25.55 12.70 -20.28
C ARG A 566 -26.60 12.11 -21.23
N ARG A 567 -27.82 12.66 -21.21
CA ARG A 567 -28.94 12.18 -22.05
C ARG A 567 -28.73 12.36 -23.56
N ALA A 568 -28.08 13.45 -23.98
CA ALA A 568 -27.83 13.71 -25.41
C ALA A 568 -26.99 12.58 -26.05
N ASP A 569 -26.01 12.06 -25.29
CA ASP A 569 -25.11 11.02 -25.77
C ASP A 569 -25.83 9.66 -25.94
N SER A 570 -26.95 9.45 -25.22
CA SER A 570 -27.79 8.26 -25.40
C SER A 570 -28.61 8.31 -26.69
N GLU A 571 -29.12 9.47 -27.05
CA GLU A 571 -29.87 9.68 -28.29
C GLU A 571 -28.96 9.54 -29.52
N ASP A 572 -27.75 10.12 -29.45
CA ASP A 572 -26.74 10.01 -30.50
C ASP A 572 -26.29 8.56 -30.70
N ALA A 573 -26.05 7.83 -29.61
CA ALA A 573 -25.67 6.43 -29.68
C ALA A 573 -26.80 5.54 -30.24
N LEU A 574 -28.07 5.81 -29.89
CA LEU A 574 -29.22 5.11 -30.48
C LEU A 574 -29.46 5.48 -31.95
N SER A 575 -29.22 6.74 -32.33
CA SER A 575 -29.27 7.19 -33.72
C SER A 575 -28.26 6.44 -34.59
N ALA A 576 -27.05 6.22 -34.06
CA ALA A 576 -26.05 5.41 -34.73
C ALA A 576 -26.52 3.97 -34.98
N VAL A 577 -27.25 3.35 -34.04
CA VAL A 577 -27.83 2.00 -34.24
C VAL A 577 -28.74 1.96 -35.47
N THR A 578 -29.67 2.92 -35.59
CA THR A 578 -30.57 2.98 -36.75
C THR A 578 -29.78 3.21 -38.05
N ARG A 579 -28.81 4.11 -38.05
CA ARG A 579 -27.98 4.40 -39.22
C ARG A 579 -27.13 3.21 -39.68
N LEU A 580 -26.70 2.34 -38.76
CA LEU A 580 -25.99 1.10 -39.11
C LEU A 580 -26.91 0.08 -39.79
N ILE A 581 -28.16 -0.02 -39.33
CA ILE A 581 -29.19 -0.86 -39.98
C ILE A 581 -29.51 -0.30 -41.38
N ASP A 582 -29.65 1.02 -41.51
CA ASP A 582 -29.89 1.65 -42.81
C ASP A 582 -28.72 1.44 -43.79
N ALA A 583 -27.48 1.45 -43.29
CA ALA A 583 -26.29 1.17 -44.09
C ALA A 583 -26.24 -0.29 -44.58
N GLU A 584 -26.62 -1.26 -43.74
CA GLU A 584 -26.71 -2.68 -44.14
C GLU A 584 -27.79 -2.88 -45.21
N HIS A 585 -29.01 -2.36 -45.01
CA HIS A 585 -30.06 -2.43 -46.03
C HIS A 585 -29.65 -1.75 -47.36
N ALA A 586 -28.94 -0.62 -47.28
CA ALA A 586 -28.42 0.05 -48.46
C ALA A 586 -27.36 -0.80 -49.17
N ALA A 587 -26.46 -1.46 -48.44
CA ALA A 587 -25.45 -2.35 -49.00
C ALA A 587 -26.08 -3.58 -49.67
N ASP A 588 -27.05 -4.24 -49.03
CA ASP A 588 -27.81 -5.37 -49.62
C ASP A 588 -28.51 -4.95 -50.93
N GLY A 589 -29.17 -3.79 -50.92
CA GLY A 589 -29.79 -3.24 -52.13
C GLY A 589 -28.78 -2.96 -53.26
N ARG A 590 -27.60 -2.43 -52.92
CA ARG A 590 -26.53 -2.12 -53.89
C ARG A 590 -25.80 -3.37 -54.38
N GLU A 591 -25.58 -4.37 -53.53
CA GLU A 591 -25.05 -5.67 -53.93
C GLU A 591 -25.98 -6.31 -54.97
N ARG A 592 -27.28 -6.35 -54.70
CA ARG A 592 -28.27 -6.94 -55.63
C ARG A 592 -28.32 -6.20 -56.96
N ALA A 593 -28.26 -4.87 -56.93
CA ALA A 593 -28.20 -4.05 -58.14
C ALA A 593 -26.91 -4.32 -58.94
N THR A 594 -25.77 -4.44 -58.26
CA THR A 594 -24.47 -4.79 -58.87
C THR A 594 -24.53 -6.18 -59.49
N THR A 595 -25.15 -7.15 -58.80
CA THR A 595 -25.38 -8.50 -59.31
C THR A 595 -26.21 -8.47 -60.59
N ALA A 596 -27.34 -7.76 -60.60
CA ALA A 596 -28.18 -7.63 -61.81
C ALA A 596 -27.43 -6.97 -62.98
N LEU A 597 -26.58 -5.97 -62.70
CA LEU A 597 -25.74 -5.32 -63.71
C LEU A 597 -24.75 -6.32 -64.33
N VAL A 598 -24.08 -7.12 -63.51
CA VAL A 598 -23.14 -8.16 -63.99
C VAL A 598 -23.84 -9.18 -64.89
N PHE A 599 -24.99 -9.72 -64.47
CA PHE A 599 -25.70 -10.74 -65.23
C PHE A 599 -26.34 -10.24 -66.53
N SER A 600 -26.62 -8.95 -66.64
CA SER A 600 -27.21 -8.34 -67.86
C SER A 600 -26.18 -7.73 -68.81
N GLY A 601 -24.95 -7.46 -68.34
CA GLY A 601 -23.95 -6.69 -69.10
C GLY A 601 -23.02 -7.49 -70.01
N GLY A 602 -23.05 -8.83 -69.99
CA GLY A 602 -22.27 -9.68 -70.91
C GLY A 602 -20.75 -9.61 -70.71
N PHE A 603 -20.29 -9.40 -69.48
CA PHE A 603 -18.87 -9.31 -69.12
C PHE A 603 -18.17 -10.68 -69.12
N ASP A 604 -16.85 -10.69 -69.18
CA ASP A 604 -16.08 -11.93 -69.04
C ASP A 604 -16.16 -12.49 -67.61
N VAL A 605 -15.78 -13.77 -67.44
CA VAL A 605 -15.89 -14.49 -66.18
C VAL A 605 -15.04 -13.87 -65.07
N ALA A 606 -13.83 -13.40 -65.37
CA ALA A 606 -12.93 -12.86 -64.36
C ALA A 606 -13.42 -11.50 -63.85
N THR A 607 -13.88 -10.63 -64.75
CA THR A 607 -14.54 -9.36 -64.38
C THR A 607 -15.81 -9.62 -63.57
N SER A 608 -16.67 -10.52 -64.04
CA SER A 608 -17.94 -10.84 -63.36
C SER A 608 -17.71 -11.37 -61.94
N LEU A 609 -16.81 -12.34 -61.78
CA LEU A 609 -16.56 -12.95 -60.48
C LEU A 609 -15.90 -11.98 -59.49
N SER A 610 -14.91 -11.21 -59.94
CA SER A 610 -14.23 -10.25 -59.06
C SER A 610 -15.16 -9.14 -58.57
N VAL A 611 -16.05 -8.63 -59.43
CA VAL A 611 -17.03 -7.61 -59.03
C VAL A 611 -18.07 -8.16 -58.04
N LEU A 612 -18.61 -9.36 -58.31
CA LEU A 612 -19.59 -9.99 -57.42
C LEU A 612 -19.00 -10.29 -56.03
N GLU A 613 -17.82 -10.90 -55.98
CA GLU A 613 -17.19 -11.26 -54.70
C GLU A 613 -16.73 -10.02 -53.92
N LEU A 614 -16.27 -8.97 -54.60
CA LEU A 614 -15.94 -7.69 -53.96
C LEU A 614 -17.19 -7.05 -53.36
N ALA A 615 -18.29 -7.00 -54.13
CA ALA A 615 -19.55 -6.43 -53.66
C ALA A 615 -20.08 -7.17 -52.42
N ARG A 616 -20.04 -8.50 -52.44
CA ARG A 616 -20.45 -9.34 -51.31
C ARG A 616 -19.55 -9.18 -50.09
N ALA A 617 -18.23 -9.06 -50.26
CA ALA A 617 -17.33 -8.84 -49.14
C ALA A 617 -17.60 -7.51 -48.43
N ILE A 618 -17.84 -6.44 -49.20
CA ILE A 618 -18.22 -5.13 -48.62
C ILE A 618 -19.59 -5.20 -47.94
N GLU A 619 -20.58 -5.89 -48.54
CA GLU A 619 -21.90 -6.09 -47.96
C GLU A 619 -21.83 -6.88 -46.63
N ARG A 620 -21.12 -8.02 -46.60
CA ARG A 620 -20.92 -8.80 -45.36
C ARG A 620 -20.26 -7.99 -44.26
N ALA A 621 -19.29 -7.13 -44.59
CA ALA A 621 -18.69 -6.24 -43.61
C ALA A 621 -19.70 -5.24 -43.02
N THR A 622 -20.64 -4.73 -43.84
CA THR A 622 -21.73 -3.86 -43.35
C THR A 622 -22.74 -4.63 -42.47
N ASP A 623 -23.01 -5.90 -42.77
CA ASP A 623 -23.80 -6.79 -41.88
C ASP A 623 -23.12 -6.95 -40.50
N ARG A 624 -21.78 -7.13 -40.47
CA ARG A 624 -21.04 -7.16 -39.20
C ARG A 624 -21.22 -5.88 -38.39
N PHE A 625 -21.26 -4.72 -39.03
CA PHE A 625 -21.54 -3.46 -38.35
C PHE A 625 -23.01 -3.27 -37.94
N ALA A 626 -23.99 -3.81 -38.68
CA ALA A 626 -25.36 -3.87 -38.18
C ALA A 626 -25.46 -4.74 -36.90
N GLY A 627 -24.78 -5.89 -36.90
CA GLY A 627 -24.58 -6.72 -35.72
C GLY A 627 -23.91 -5.96 -34.56
N PHE A 628 -22.89 -5.15 -34.85
CA PHE A 628 -22.28 -4.23 -33.89
C PHE A 628 -23.29 -3.22 -33.34
N GLY A 629 -24.17 -2.65 -34.17
CA GLY A 629 -25.24 -1.75 -33.75
C GLY A 629 -26.23 -2.40 -32.76
N HIS A 630 -26.58 -3.67 -32.96
CA HIS A 630 -27.40 -4.40 -32.00
C HIS A 630 -26.72 -4.58 -30.63
N LEU A 631 -25.40 -4.82 -30.62
CA LEU A 631 -24.60 -4.86 -29.40
C LEU A 631 -24.53 -3.48 -28.73
N LEU A 632 -24.39 -2.42 -29.52
CA LEU A 632 -24.40 -1.02 -29.08
C LEU A 632 -25.69 -0.69 -28.33
N ARG A 633 -26.83 -1.03 -28.92
CA ARG A 633 -28.14 -0.90 -28.25
C ARG A 633 -28.19 -1.65 -26.92
N ARG A 634 -27.70 -2.90 -26.88
CA ARG A 634 -27.69 -3.70 -25.65
C ARG A 634 -26.83 -3.06 -24.57
N HIS A 635 -25.65 -2.57 -24.93
CA HIS A 635 -24.73 -1.90 -24.00
C HIS A 635 -25.37 -0.67 -23.37
N ILE A 636 -25.95 0.22 -24.19
CA ILE A 636 -26.62 1.45 -23.73
C ILE A 636 -27.82 1.13 -22.81
N MET A 637 -28.63 0.12 -23.18
CA MET A 637 -29.80 -0.25 -22.37
C MET A 637 -29.42 -0.80 -20.99
N ILE A 638 -28.22 -1.39 -20.84
CA ILE A 638 -27.71 -1.80 -19.52
C ILE A 638 -27.38 -0.57 -18.68
N ASP A 639 -26.73 0.45 -19.26
CA ASP A 639 -26.38 1.69 -18.54
C ASP A 639 -27.59 2.53 -18.17
N LEU A 640 -28.61 2.58 -19.02
CA LEU A 640 -29.86 3.31 -18.72
C LEU A 640 -30.73 2.61 -17.66
N ALA A 641 -30.51 1.32 -17.41
CA ALA A 641 -31.26 0.52 -16.44
C ALA A 641 -30.59 0.42 -15.07
N ALA A 642 -29.30 0.80 -14.98
CA ALA A 642 -28.53 0.93 -13.75
C ALA A 642 -28.81 2.27 -13.07
#